data_AF-A0A350BBQ7-F1
#
_entry.id   AF-A0A350BBQ7-F1
#
_cell.length_a   1.000
_cell.length_b   1.000
_cell.length_c   1.000
_cell.angle_alpha   90.00
_cell.angle_beta   90.00
_cell.angle_gamma   90.00
#
_symmetry.space_group_name_H-M   'P 1'
#
loop_
_entity.id
_entity.type
_entity.pdbx_description
1 polymer ?
#
loop_
_entity_poly.entity_id
_entity_poly.type
_entity_poly.pdbx_seq_one_letter_code
_entity_poly.pdbx_strand_id
1 'polypeptide(L)'
;MKLLRKMKIINWHYFWNETITFEPIVFLTGPNAAGKSTLIDAMQIILLGDTTGRYFNKAASDKSTRTLKGYLKGELGDAEEGGFNYLRTGRFTSYLAMEFFDDKSEKSFTFGCVFDCFDDGSEEHRFFLLEDKIPSNEFIENKVPLEYKALSKFFKDNYPNGHRFFDSNRQYTDTLKRRFGGLKDKYFSLIKKAVSFTPITDIETFITEYVCDPQANVNIEPMQENIIQYKKLETEAQTMQVRIDRLEEIERTYQAYAGHKENFDLFSYLIENSELHIEQDTLESYIAQLRQAKERLTGIDIDLADVASNISELDKKKFRLIADRVNSDAYKLTDELQETKKTTTHKLKTLQDEIDAIINNLKRYADNYALIGQLLVESLTQLDFDLLDNERADDLRRLLDLSEQVASSSTKLQHISLANVIDINIEELNTWREILTKFKMTISATSVNLARTMLALDQATSTLRQEEANMRQGGKPYEFALLAIKRELTSRLSEIAKKDVEVSILADLIDIRHPLWANAIEGYLHSQKFNLIVPEQYYLEAYDIFKALLEKNRYYGTQLVDIGAIIDRKYVAEVNSLAEEIITDHEGARAYINFLIGRLKKCKTPQEARNSGNGITPETDLYRSFTMGRIHPNTYKIHFIGRRISEEQMAHKQQEIVKNMHLASELKQLNESVSKANNLEVMNTFEMTNSLSTLSRTREIRGLEQTLKYVEGELSKHDLSQIASYDQRIADIDE
;
A
#
# COMPACT_ATOMS: atom_id res chain seq x y z
N MET A 1 -44.00 45.71 16.43
CA MET A 1 -43.22 46.08 15.25
C MET A 1 -41.74 46.17 15.60
N LYS A 2 -40.90 45.65 14.71
CA LYS A 2 -39.43 45.77 14.82
C LYS A 2 -39.00 46.91 13.91
N LEU A 3 -38.48 47.98 14.51
CA LEU A 3 -38.14 49.24 13.84
C LEU A 3 -36.64 49.35 13.65
N LEU A 4 -36.16 49.57 12.42
CA LEU A 4 -34.78 49.96 12.18
C LEU A 4 -34.55 51.36 12.75
N ARG A 5 -33.56 51.52 13.63
CA ARG A 5 -33.24 52.79 14.30
C ARG A 5 -31.91 53.38 13.88
N LYS A 6 -30.88 52.52 13.73
CA LYS A 6 -29.54 52.97 13.37
C LYS A 6 -28.87 51.97 12.44
N MET A 7 -27.97 52.46 11.60
CA MET A 7 -27.02 51.65 10.87
C MET A 7 -25.61 52.20 11.06
N LYS A 8 -24.69 51.36 11.50
CA LYS A 8 -23.27 51.65 11.59
C LYS A 8 -22.55 51.07 10.39
N ILE A 9 -21.72 51.90 9.76
CA ILE A 9 -20.95 51.56 8.57
C ILE A 9 -19.51 52.01 8.80
N ILE A 10 -18.57 51.07 8.71
CA ILE A 10 -17.14 51.33 8.84
C ILE A 10 -16.43 50.72 7.64
N ASN A 11 -15.58 51.50 6.99
CA ASN A 11 -14.76 51.09 5.86
C ASN A 11 -15.54 50.40 4.72
N TRP A 12 -16.62 51.04 4.24
CA TRP A 12 -17.46 50.55 3.14
C TRP A 12 -17.50 51.58 2.02
N HIS A 13 -16.83 51.30 0.91
CA HIS A 13 -16.64 52.22 -0.22
C HIS A 13 -16.11 53.57 0.26
N TYR A 14 -16.86 54.67 0.07
CA TYR A 14 -16.50 55.99 0.57
C TYR A 14 -16.89 56.23 2.04
N PHE A 15 -17.65 55.34 2.66
CA PHE A 15 -18.00 55.43 4.08
C PHE A 15 -16.81 54.95 4.93
N TRP A 16 -16.21 55.87 5.70
CA TRP A 16 -15.11 55.55 6.61
C TRP A 16 -15.61 55.12 7.98
N ASN A 17 -16.45 55.94 8.61
CA ASN A 17 -17.06 55.65 9.89
C ASN A 17 -18.32 56.50 10.07
N GLU A 18 -19.48 55.96 9.71
CA GLU A 18 -20.74 56.69 9.73
C GLU A 18 -21.82 55.93 10.51
N THR A 19 -22.61 56.68 11.29
CA THR A 19 -23.78 56.16 12.00
C THR A 19 -25.02 56.89 11.47
N ILE A 20 -25.85 56.18 10.72
CA ILE A 20 -27.06 56.72 10.08
C ILE A 20 -28.28 56.39 10.94
N THR A 21 -29.07 57.40 11.30
CA THR A 21 -30.32 57.24 12.06
C THR A 21 -31.52 57.08 11.14
N PHE A 22 -32.43 56.19 11.49
CA PHE A 22 -33.64 55.88 10.73
C PHE A 22 -34.90 56.26 11.52
N GLU A 23 -35.77 56.99 10.83
CA GLU A 23 -37.15 57.25 11.22
C GLU A 23 -38.09 56.40 10.35
N PRO A 24 -39.40 56.33 10.67
CA PRO A 24 -40.35 55.54 9.87
C PRO A 24 -40.35 55.87 8.37
N ILE A 25 -40.01 57.11 8.01
CA ILE A 25 -39.86 57.55 6.62
C ILE A 25 -38.52 58.30 6.50
N VAL A 26 -37.63 57.84 5.62
CA VAL A 26 -36.31 58.44 5.36
C VAL A 26 -36.16 58.69 3.87
N PHE A 27 -35.79 59.92 3.50
CA PHE A 27 -35.50 60.31 2.11
C PHE A 27 -33.99 60.39 1.88
N LEU A 28 -33.48 59.57 0.95
CA LEU A 28 -32.08 59.63 0.50
C LEU A 28 -31.94 60.56 -0.72
N THR A 29 -31.60 61.82 -0.47
CA THR A 29 -31.41 62.85 -1.51
C THR A 29 -29.93 63.03 -1.87
N GLY A 30 -29.65 63.54 -3.07
CA GLY A 30 -28.27 63.74 -3.57
C GLY A 30 -28.12 63.51 -5.08
N PRO A 31 -27.00 63.90 -5.69
CA PRO A 31 -26.74 63.61 -7.11
C PRO A 31 -26.55 62.10 -7.37
N ASN A 32 -26.56 61.70 -8.64
CA ASN A 32 -26.18 60.33 -9.02
C ASN A 32 -24.73 60.06 -8.58
N ALA A 33 -24.43 58.81 -8.20
CA ALA A 33 -23.14 58.39 -7.64
C ALA A 33 -22.78 58.99 -6.24
N ALA A 34 -23.69 59.67 -5.55
CA ALA A 34 -23.48 60.15 -4.18
C ALA A 34 -23.45 59.05 -3.08
N GLY A 35 -23.39 57.76 -3.45
CA GLY A 35 -23.35 56.65 -2.49
C GLY A 35 -24.72 56.14 -1.98
N LYS A 36 -25.84 56.61 -2.54
CA LYS A 36 -27.19 56.16 -2.12
C LYS A 36 -27.40 54.66 -2.34
N SER A 37 -27.06 54.16 -3.53
CA SER A 37 -27.16 52.72 -3.82
C SER A 37 -26.16 51.91 -3.00
N THR A 38 -25.00 52.49 -2.69
CA THR A 38 -23.97 51.87 -1.85
C THR A 38 -24.46 51.62 -0.42
N LEU A 39 -25.24 52.56 0.14
CA LEU A 39 -25.90 52.40 1.43
C LEU A 39 -26.96 51.29 1.38
N ILE A 40 -27.78 51.27 0.34
CA ILE A 40 -28.82 50.25 0.18
C ILE A 40 -28.20 48.86 0.00
N ASP A 41 -27.13 48.75 -0.79
CA ASP A 41 -26.40 47.50 -1.01
C ASP A 41 -25.78 46.98 0.32
N ALA A 42 -25.30 47.89 1.20
CA ALA A 42 -24.87 47.52 2.55
C ALA A 42 -26.03 47.01 3.43
N MET A 43 -27.21 47.62 3.34
CA MET A 43 -28.41 47.13 4.04
C MET A 43 -28.82 45.74 3.52
N GLN A 44 -28.68 45.50 2.21
CA GLN A 44 -28.99 44.21 1.61
C GLN A 44 -28.09 43.10 2.14
N ILE A 45 -26.81 43.35 2.43
CA ILE A 45 -25.91 42.34 3.02
C ILE A 45 -26.46 41.86 4.37
N ILE A 46 -26.86 42.80 5.24
CA ILE A 46 -27.38 42.46 6.57
C ILE A 46 -28.77 41.84 6.46
N LEU A 47 -29.67 42.40 5.65
CA LEU A 47 -31.04 41.90 5.59
C LEU A 47 -31.18 40.57 4.85
N LEU A 48 -30.34 40.31 3.85
CA LEU A 48 -30.37 39.09 3.04
C LEU A 48 -29.36 38.03 3.50
N GLY A 49 -28.37 38.42 4.30
CA GLY A 49 -27.34 37.52 4.83
C GLY A 49 -26.46 36.89 3.74
N ASP A 50 -26.25 37.59 2.62
CA ASP A 50 -25.50 37.07 1.48
C ASP A 50 -24.31 37.98 1.13
N THR A 51 -23.13 37.37 1.03
CA THR A 51 -21.85 38.00 0.71
C THR A 51 -21.38 37.70 -0.73
N THR A 52 -22.11 36.88 -1.50
CA THR A 52 -21.76 36.54 -2.89
C THR A 52 -21.93 37.69 -3.88
N GLY A 53 -22.55 38.80 -3.45
CA GLY A 53 -22.82 39.97 -4.29
C GLY A 53 -23.95 39.80 -5.31
N ARG A 54 -24.64 38.64 -5.33
CA ARG A 54 -25.77 38.35 -6.23
C ARG A 54 -26.93 39.35 -6.09
N TYR A 55 -27.05 39.99 -4.93
CA TYR A 55 -28.14 40.89 -4.59
C TYR A 55 -27.83 42.37 -4.79
N PHE A 56 -26.59 42.74 -5.12
CA PHE A 56 -26.25 44.13 -5.39
C PHE A 56 -27.00 44.67 -6.61
N ASN A 57 -27.36 45.95 -6.53
CA ASN A 57 -28.02 46.60 -7.64
C ASN A 57 -27.05 46.78 -8.80
N LYS A 58 -27.50 46.47 -10.02
CA LYS A 58 -26.75 46.78 -11.23
C LYS A 58 -26.76 48.30 -11.46
N ALA A 59 -25.62 48.86 -11.85
CA ALA A 59 -25.57 50.26 -12.28
C ALA A 59 -26.40 50.45 -13.57
N ALA A 60 -26.82 51.68 -13.86
CA ALA A 60 -27.58 52.01 -15.07
C ALA A 60 -26.79 51.81 -16.39
N SER A 61 -25.53 51.37 -16.32
CA SER A 61 -24.67 51.04 -17.46
C SER A 61 -24.27 49.56 -17.34
N ASP A 62 -24.59 48.75 -18.34
CA ASP A 62 -24.36 47.30 -18.41
C ASP A 62 -22.87 46.86 -18.35
N LYS A 63 -21.93 47.80 -18.17
CA LYS A 63 -20.48 47.53 -18.17
C LYS A 63 -19.81 47.38 -16.80
N SER A 64 -20.42 47.79 -15.68
CA SER A 64 -19.81 47.62 -14.34
C SER A 64 -20.58 46.64 -13.46
N THR A 65 -19.91 45.57 -13.04
CA THR A 65 -20.45 44.60 -12.09
C THR A 65 -20.04 45.03 -10.67
N ARG A 66 -21.01 45.30 -9.81
CA ARG A 66 -20.73 45.67 -8.41
C ARG A 66 -20.33 44.41 -7.64
N THR A 67 -19.22 44.46 -6.92
CA THR A 67 -18.68 43.32 -6.18
C THR A 67 -18.48 43.66 -4.71
N LEU A 68 -18.49 42.63 -3.84
CA LEU A 68 -18.26 42.81 -2.41
C LEU A 68 -16.87 43.38 -2.17
N LYS A 69 -15.86 42.81 -2.85
CA LYS A 69 -14.48 43.25 -2.82
C LYS A 69 -14.32 44.71 -3.23
N GLY A 70 -14.99 45.13 -4.31
CA GLY A 70 -15.01 46.53 -4.76
C GLY A 70 -15.59 47.48 -3.70
N TYR A 71 -16.64 47.05 -2.99
CA TYR A 71 -17.18 47.81 -1.87
C TYR A 71 -16.25 47.87 -0.66
N LEU A 72 -15.70 46.75 -0.20
CA LEU A 72 -14.80 46.74 0.98
C LEU A 72 -13.56 47.59 0.72
N LYS A 73 -12.91 47.41 -0.43
CA LYS A 73 -11.68 48.13 -0.79
C LYS A 73 -11.91 49.55 -1.31
N GLY A 74 -13.13 49.90 -1.70
CA GLY A 74 -13.47 51.22 -2.26
C GLY A 74 -12.86 51.43 -3.64
N GLU A 75 -13.35 50.71 -4.63
CA GLU A 75 -12.94 50.81 -6.03
C GLU A 75 -13.22 52.22 -6.62
N LEU A 76 -12.19 52.84 -7.19
CA LEU A 76 -12.22 54.21 -7.72
C LEU A 76 -12.32 54.26 -9.27
N GLY A 77 -12.10 53.13 -9.95
CA GLY A 77 -12.12 52.99 -11.42
C GLY A 77 -10.90 52.24 -11.97
N ASP A 78 -10.85 52.09 -13.30
CA ASP A 78 -9.76 51.44 -14.03
C ASP A 78 -8.48 52.30 -13.97
N ALA A 79 -7.36 51.67 -13.65
CA ALA A 79 -6.01 52.23 -13.73
C ALA A 79 -5.50 52.17 -15.18
N GLU A 80 -4.69 53.16 -15.59
CA GLU A 80 -4.16 53.30 -16.96
C GLU A 80 -3.34 52.09 -17.45
N GLU A 81 -2.82 51.27 -16.52
CA GLU A 81 -2.03 50.05 -16.81
C GLU A 81 -2.82 48.73 -16.71
N GLY A 82 -4.17 48.77 -16.63
CA GLY A 82 -5.00 47.57 -16.64
C GLY A 82 -5.17 46.89 -15.27
N GLY A 83 -5.46 47.68 -14.23
CA GLY A 83 -5.84 47.20 -12.89
C GLY A 83 -6.93 48.09 -12.27
N PHE A 84 -7.43 47.77 -11.08
CA PHE A 84 -8.39 48.62 -10.36
C PHE A 84 -7.67 49.45 -9.28
N ASN A 85 -7.96 50.76 -9.21
CA ASN A 85 -7.48 51.60 -8.10
C ASN A 85 -8.41 51.45 -6.89
N TYR A 86 -7.85 51.07 -5.74
CA TYR A 86 -8.60 50.90 -4.49
C TYR A 86 -8.24 51.99 -3.48
N LEU A 87 -9.25 52.51 -2.77
CA LEU A 87 -9.07 53.49 -1.71
C LEU A 87 -8.36 52.90 -0.47
N ARG A 88 -8.57 51.61 -0.20
CA ARG A 88 -7.98 50.89 0.93
C ARG A 88 -7.05 49.80 0.44
N THR A 89 -5.79 49.91 0.83
CA THR A 89 -4.73 48.93 0.56
C THR A 89 -4.16 48.44 1.87
N GLY A 90 -3.84 47.14 1.95
CA GLY A 90 -3.35 46.50 3.15
C GLY A 90 -4.46 45.90 4.03
N ARG A 91 -4.10 45.49 5.25
CA ARG A 91 -5.00 44.87 6.23
C ARG A 91 -5.89 45.89 6.91
N PHE A 92 -7.20 45.67 6.87
CA PHE A 92 -8.19 46.49 7.57
C PHE A 92 -9.45 45.69 7.88
N THR A 93 -10.24 46.18 8.83
CA THR A 93 -11.55 45.61 9.16
C THR A 93 -12.67 46.56 8.75
N SER A 94 -13.72 46.01 8.15
CA SER A 94 -14.97 46.69 7.80
C SER A 94 -16.13 46.16 8.62
N TYR A 95 -17.09 47.04 8.92
CA TYR A 95 -18.29 46.71 9.69
C TYR A 95 -19.54 47.24 9.00
N LEU A 96 -20.56 46.39 8.98
CA LEU A 96 -21.93 46.76 8.71
C LEU A 96 -22.79 46.28 9.89
N ALA A 97 -23.52 47.16 10.56
CA ALA A 97 -24.42 46.77 11.64
C ALA A 97 -25.71 47.58 11.63
N MET A 98 -26.84 46.93 11.88
CA MET A 98 -28.17 47.52 11.90
C MET A 98 -28.82 47.27 13.27
N GLU A 99 -29.16 48.35 13.96
CA GLU A 99 -29.85 48.34 15.24
C GLU A 99 -31.37 48.41 15.02
N PHE A 100 -32.08 47.44 15.58
CA PHE A 100 -33.52 47.38 15.57
C PHE A 100 -34.09 47.52 16.98
N PHE A 101 -35.22 48.20 17.10
CA PHE A 101 -35.98 48.30 18.35
C PHE A 101 -37.27 47.47 18.22
N ASP A 102 -37.47 46.52 19.13
CA ASP A 102 -38.74 45.77 19.24
C ASP A 102 -39.66 46.47 20.25
N ASP A 103 -40.76 47.01 19.75
CA ASP A 103 -41.76 47.72 20.55
C ASP A 103 -42.52 46.82 21.55
N LYS A 104 -42.56 45.49 21.33
CA LYS A 104 -43.26 44.56 22.20
C LYS A 104 -42.42 44.16 23.40
N SER A 105 -41.12 43.97 23.19
CA SER A 105 -40.19 43.58 24.25
C SER A 105 -39.44 44.77 24.85
N GLU A 106 -39.65 45.99 24.31
CA GLU A 106 -38.94 47.23 24.66
C GLU A 106 -37.41 47.07 24.68
N LYS A 107 -36.88 46.22 23.79
CA LYS A 107 -35.46 45.89 23.71
C LYS A 107 -34.93 46.15 22.31
N SER A 108 -33.72 46.68 22.25
CA SER A 108 -32.98 46.77 21.01
C SER A 108 -32.18 45.50 20.77
N PHE A 109 -31.97 45.17 19.50
CA PHE A 109 -31.04 44.13 19.07
C PHE A 109 -30.34 44.59 17.80
N THR A 110 -29.10 44.15 17.61
CA THR A 110 -28.25 44.57 16.51
C THR A 110 -27.84 43.35 15.69
N PHE A 111 -28.13 43.39 14.39
CA PHE A 111 -27.59 42.44 13.43
C PHE A 111 -26.43 43.08 12.68
N GLY A 112 -25.31 42.37 12.54
CA GLY A 112 -24.17 42.91 11.83
C GLY A 112 -23.28 41.86 11.19
N CYS A 113 -22.28 42.34 10.46
CA CYS A 113 -21.23 41.56 9.84
C CYS A 113 -19.90 42.29 10.00
N VAL A 114 -18.90 41.56 10.48
CA VAL A 114 -17.50 42.00 10.47
C VAL A 114 -16.79 41.37 9.27
N PHE A 115 -15.96 42.15 8.59
CA PHE A 115 -15.13 41.72 7.46
C PHE A 115 -13.67 42.04 7.77
N ASP A 116 -12.85 41.02 7.98
CA ASP A 116 -11.41 41.16 8.13
C ASP A 116 -10.77 40.96 6.75
N CYS A 117 -10.21 42.04 6.19
CA CYS A 117 -9.59 42.06 4.85
C CYS A 117 -8.07 41.95 4.99
N PHE A 118 -7.46 41.07 4.20
CA PHE A 118 -6.02 40.78 4.26
C PHE A 118 -5.26 41.36 3.06
N ASP A 119 -3.93 41.46 3.19
CA ASP A 119 -3.02 42.05 2.19
C ASP A 119 -3.04 41.28 0.87
N ASP A 120 -3.22 39.96 0.92
CA ASP A 120 -3.34 39.07 -0.25
C ASP A 120 -4.65 39.27 -1.02
N GLY A 121 -5.55 40.11 -0.49
CA GLY A 121 -6.83 40.43 -1.09
C GLY A 121 -7.91 39.38 -0.88
N SER A 122 -7.73 38.48 0.09
CA SER A 122 -8.78 37.66 0.68
C SER A 122 -9.54 38.44 1.77
N GLU A 123 -10.76 37.99 2.06
CA GLU A 123 -11.58 38.51 3.15
C GLU A 123 -12.23 37.37 3.94
N GLU A 124 -12.26 37.50 5.26
CA GLU A 124 -13.05 36.65 6.15
C GLU A 124 -14.21 37.44 6.72
N HIS A 125 -15.41 36.87 6.71
CA HIS A 125 -16.60 37.53 7.26
C HIS A 125 -17.29 36.69 8.33
N ARG A 126 -17.84 37.37 9.34
CA ARG A 126 -18.66 36.74 10.38
C ARG A 126 -19.89 37.58 10.65
N PHE A 127 -21.06 37.02 10.35
CA PHE A 127 -22.32 37.59 10.78
C PHE A 127 -22.50 37.41 12.29
N PHE A 128 -23.16 38.38 12.92
CA PHE A 128 -23.46 38.36 14.34
C PHE A 128 -24.84 38.95 14.67
N LEU A 129 -25.36 38.50 15.80
CA LEU A 129 -26.52 39.05 16.50
C LEU A 129 -26.08 39.46 17.90
N LEU A 130 -26.35 40.70 18.27
CA LEU A 130 -26.18 41.23 19.61
C LEU A 130 -27.58 41.58 20.15
N GLU A 131 -27.95 41.07 21.31
CA GLU A 131 -29.23 41.35 21.99
C GLU A 131 -29.16 42.68 22.76
N ASP A 132 -28.55 43.70 22.14
CA ASP A 132 -28.45 45.06 22.65
C ASP A 132 -28.30 46.07 21.50
N LYS A 133 -28.27 47.36 21.83
CA LYS A 133 -27.94 48.48 20.96
C LYS A 133 -26.50 48.39 20.46
N ILE A 134 -26.17 49.21 19.48
CA ILE A 134 -24.78 49.35 19.04
C ILE A 134 -23.94 49.82 20.26
N PRO A 135 -22.84 49.12 20.58
CA PRO A 135 -22.01 49.43 21.74
C PRO A 135 -21.48 50.87 21.72
N SER A 136 -21.19 51.43 22.91
CA SER A 136 -20.69 52.80 23.05
C SER A 136 -19.32 53.04 22.40
N ASN A 137 -18.49 52.00 22.29
CA ASN A 137 -17.21 52.06 21.57
C ASN A 137 -17.38 51.97 20.04
N GLU A 138 -18.61 51.77 19.55
CA GLU A 138 -18.94 51.68 18.12
C GLU A 138 -18.06 50.69 17.33
N PHE A 139 -17.62 49.60 17.97
CA PHE A 139 -16.71 48.59 17.43
C PHE A 139 -15.27 49.08 17.14
N ILE A 140 -14.88 50.22 17.72
CA ILE A 140 -13.55 50.83 17.54
C ILE A 140 -12.84 50.90 18.90
N GLU A 141 -11.58 50.49 18.94
CA GLU A 141 -10.70 50.62 20.10
C GLU A 141 -9.36 51.24 19.65
N ASN A 142 -8.85 52.24 20.38
CA ASN A 142 -7.61 52.95 20.01
C ASN A 142 -7.60 53.52 18.57
N LYS A 143 -8.75 53.98 18.08
CA LYS A 143 -8.98 54.47 16.69
C LYS A 143 -8.86 53.40 15.60
N VAL A 144 -8.82 52.12 15.97
CA VAL A 144 -8.78 50.99 15.04
C VAL A 144 -10.07 50.17 15.19
N PRO A 145 -10.78 49.82 14.09
CA PRO A 145 -11.90 48.89 14.17
C PRO A 145 -11.43 47.53 14.69
N LEU A 146 -12.16 46.96 15.64
CA LEU A 146 -11.83 45.66 16.23
C LEU A 146 -11.87 44.57 15.15
N GLU A 147 -10.91 43.65 15.11
CA GLU A 147 -11.00 42.46 14.26
C GLU A 147 -11.97 41.43 14.86
N TYR A 148 -12.40 40.42 14.10
CA TYR A 148 -13.35 39.41 14.59
C TYR A 148 -12.94 38.79 15.94
N LYS A 149 -11.66 38.43 16.12
CA LYS A 149 -11.18 37.83 17.39
C LYS A 149 -11.30 38.80 18.56
N ALA A 150 -10.97 40.07 18.35
CA ALA A 150 -11.06 41.11 19.37
C ALA A 150 -12.52 41.46 19.67
N LEU A 151 -13.38 41.53 18.64
CA LEU A 151 -14.82 41.71 18.77
C LEU A 151 -15.48 40.56 19.55
N SER A 152 -15.11 39.31 19.24
CA SER A 152 -15.61 38.13 19.94
C SER A 152 -15.26 38.18 21.43
N LYS A 153 -14.01 38.57 21.75
CA LYS A 153 -13.59 38.80 23.13
C LYS A 153 -14.38 39.94 23.79
N PHE A 154 -14.50 41.08 23.12
CA PHE A 154 -15.26 42.22 23.60
C PHE A 154 -16.72 41.87 23.90
N PHE A 155 -17.38 41.09 23.05
CA PHE A 155 -18.75 40.61 23.30
C PHE A 155 -18.85 39.62 24.44
N LYS A 156 -17.86 38.74 24.62
CA LYS A 156 -17.82 37.83 25.79
C LYS A 156 -17.67 38.59 27.10
N ASP A 157 -16.81 39.60 27.12
CA ASP A 157 -16.50 40.35 28.34
C ASP A 157 -17.64 41.30 28.74
N ASN A 158 -18.31 41.92 27.76
CA ASN A 158 -19.33 42.96 28.03
C ASN A 158 -20.79 42.49 27.87
N TYR A 159 -21.04 41.41 27.12
CA TYR A 159 -22.39 40.91 26.81
C TYR A 159 -22.50 39.38 26.99
N PRO A 160 -22.30 38.87 28.22
CA PRO A 160 -22.37 37.44 28.51
C PRO A 160 -23.77 36.90 28.17
N ASN A 161 -23.84 35.86 27.33
CA ASN A 161 -25.07 35.26 26.81
C ASN A 161 -25.99 36.19 25.99
N GLY A 162 -25.55 37.40 25.67
CA GLY A 162 -26.29 38.40 24.91
C GLY A 162 -25.84 38.53 23.45
N HIS A 163 -25.02 37.63 22.93
CA HIS A 163 -24.49 37.70 21.57
C HIS A 163 -24.39 36.32 20.93
N ARG A 164 -24.39 36.29 19.60
CA ARG A 164 -24.21 35.08 18.80
C ARG A 164 -23.49 35.41 17.50
N PHE A 165 -22.42 34.67 17.22
CA PHE A 165 -21.79 34.65 15.89
C PHE A 165 -22.31 33.45 15.09
N PHE A 166 -22.32 33.57 13.77
CA PHE A 166 -22.82 32.53 12.88
C PHE A 166 -21.69 31.97 12.01
N ASP A 167 -21.63 30.65 11.93
CA ASP A 167 -20.65 29.93 11.10
C ASP A 167 -21.06 29.83 9.63
N SER A 168 -22.33 30.07 9.34
CA SER A 168 -22.83 30.09 7.96
C SER A 168 -23.90 31.16 7.75
N ASN A 169 -23.92 31.70 6.53
CA ASN A 169 -24.94 32.63 6.04
C ASN A 169 -26.36 32.06 6.21
N ARG A 170 -26.54 30.74 6.06
CA ARG A 170 -27.83 30.06 6.26
C ARG A 170 -28.31 30.12 7.72
N GLN A 171 -27.44 29.83 8.69
CA GLN A 171 -27.80 29.93 10.10
C GLN A 171 -28.18 31.36 10.51
N TYR A 172 -27.45 32.35 9.98
CA TYR A 172 -27.77 33.76 10.18
C TYR A 172 -29.14 34.11 9.62
N THR A 173 -29.40 33.80 8.35
CA THR A 173 -30.67 34.11 7.67
C THR A 173 -31.86 33.42 8.32
N ASP A 174 -31.73 32.16 8.74
CA ASP A 174 -32.79 31.45 9.47
C ASP A 174 -33.07 32.08 10.84
N THR A 175 -32.03 32.56 11.53
CA THR A 175 -32.19 33.28 12.80
C THR A 175 -32.83 34.65 12.60
N LEU A 176 -32.46 35.38 11.55
CA LEU A 176 -33.09 36.64 11.17
C LEU A 176 -34.58 36.43 10.88
N LYS A 177 -34.94 35.47 10.01
CA LYS A 177 -36.34 35.16 9.70
C LYS A 177 -37.15 34.85 10.96
N ARG A 178 -36.61 34.03 11.87
CA ARG A 178 -37.24 33.72 13.16
C ARG A 178 -37.43 34.97 14.00
N ARG A 179 -36.40 35.82 14.13
CA ARG A 179 -36.48 37.06 14.89
C ARG A 179 -37.58 37.97 14.32
N PHE A 180 -37.70 38.08 13.01
CA PHE A 180 -38.74 38.88 12.35
C PHE A 180 -40.12 38.20 12.24
N GLY A 181 -40.39 37.14 13.02
CA GLY A 181 -41.72 36.55 13.13
C GLY A 181 -41.99 35.41 12.15
N GLY A 182 -40.96 34.72 11.68
CA GLY A 182 -41.09 33.56 10.79
C GLY A 182 -41.24 33.96 9.32
N LEU A 183 -40.40 34.89 8.84
CA LEU A 183 -40.40 35.29 7.43
C LEU A 183 -40.15 34.08 6.50
N LYS A 184 -40.94 33.97 5.43
CA LYS A 184 -40.76 32.95 4.38
C LYS A 184 -39.61 33.31 3.44
N ASP A 185 -39.03 32.34 2.76
CA ASP A 185 -37.92 32.55 1.80
C ASP A 185 -38.24 33.53 0.67
N LYS A 186 -39.53 33.61 0.27
CA LYS A 186 -40.03 34.59 -0.72
C LYS A 186 -39.67 36.03 -0.35
N TYR A 187 -39.54 36.34 0.95
CA TYR A 187 -39.18 37.67 1.44
C TYR A 187 -37.89 38.21 0.83
N PHE A 188 -36.85 37.38 0.71
CA PHE A 188 -35.57 37.83 0.15
C PHE A 188 -35.68 38.20 -1.33
N SER A 189 -36.49 37.43 -2.09
CA SER A 189 -36.78 37.76 -3.48
C SER A 189 -37.57 39.08 -3.61
N LEU A 190 -38.53 39.31 -2.72
CA LEU A 190 -39.33 40.53 -2.69
C LEU A 190 -38.50 41.76 -2.29
N ILE A 191 -37.62 41.64 -1.28
CA ILE A 191 -36.68 42.71 -0.92
C ILE A 191 -35.83 43.09 -2.14
N LYS A 192 -35.23 42.11 -2.81
CA LYS A 192 -34.38 42.38 -3.97
C LYS A 192 -35.16 43.16 -5.04
N LYS A 193 -36.36 42.68 -5.34
CA LYS A 193 -37.24 43.27 -6.34
C LYS A 193 -37.75 44.67 -5.97
N ALA A 194 -37.94 44.95 -4.67
CA ALA A 194 -38.36 46.26 -4.18
C ALA A 194 -37.24 47.31 -4.26
N VAL A 195 -35.99 46.86 -4.21
CA VAL A 195 -34.81 47.73 -4.32
C VAL A 195 -34.44 47.99 -5.80
N SER A 196 -34.64 47.00 -6.68
CA SER A 196 -34.38 47.17 -8.11
C SER A 196 -35.42 48.09 -8.75
N PHE A 197 -34.98 49.24 -9.28
CA PHE A 197 -35.85 50.18 -9.99
C PHE A 197 -36.11 49.70 -11.43
N THR A 198 -36.74 48.53 -11.59
CA THR A 198 -37.30 48.11 -12.87
C THR A 198 -38.68 48.73 -13.02
N PRO A 199 -38.92 49.58 -14.04
CA PRO A 199 -40.24 50.15 -14.24
C PRO A 199 -41.25 49.01 -14.42
N ILE A 200 -42.31 49.03 -13.60
CA ILE A 200 -43.40 48.05 -13.71
C ILE A 200 -44.16 48.40 -14.99
N THR A 201 -43.80 47.75 -16.09
CA THR A 201 -44.41 47.97 -17.41
C THR A 201 -45.75 47.26 -17.55
N ASP A 202 -46.02 46.27 -16.71
CA ASP A 202 -47.24 45.46 -16.77
C ASP A 202 -47.74 45.09 -15.36
N ILE A 203 -49.00 45.40 -15.08
CA ILE A 203 -49.69 45.15 -13.82
C ILE A 203 -49.90 43.64 -13.62
N GLU A 204 -50.08 42.88 -14.70
CA GLU A 204 -50.30 41.44 -14.63
C GLU A 204 -49.02 40.71 -14.20
N THR A 205 -47.88 41.08 -14.79
CA THR A 205 -46.55 40.65 -14.33
C THR A 205 -46.30 41.02 -12.87
N PHE A 206 -46.69 42.23 -12.43
CA PHE A 206 -46.57 42.63 -11.03
C PHE A 206 -47.41 41.76 -10.09
N ILE A 207 -48.69 41.54 -10.40
CA ILE A 207 -49.58 40.71 -9.57
C ILE A 207 -49.05 39.27 -9.51
N THR A 208 -48.66 38.70 -10.65
CA THR A 208 -48.18 37.32 -10.74
C THR A 208 -46.86 37.11 -10.00
N GLU A 209 -45.94 38.07 -10.08
CA GLU A 209 -44.61 37.94 -9.51
C GLU A 209 -44.45 38.45 -8.06
N TYR A 210 -45.27 39.43 -7.64
CA TYR A 210 -45.15 40.09 -6.33
C TYR A 210 -46.29 39.75 -5.38
N VAL A 211 -47.48 39.42 -5.88
CA VAL A 211 -48.68 39.17 -5.05
C VAL A 211 -49.03 37.68 -5.02
N CYS A 212 -49.08 37.02 -6.17
CA CYS A 212 -49.40 35.60 -6.26
C CYS A 212 -48.26 34.73 -5.72
N ASP A 213 -48.59 33.68 -4.98
CA ASP A 213 -47.63 32.59 -4.72
C ASP A 213 -47.52 31.78 -6.01
N PRO A 214 -46.33 31.68 -6.62
CA PRO A 214 -46.17 30.88 -7.82
C PRO A 214 -46.60 29.45 -7.48
N GLN A 215 -47.52 28.90 -8.28
CA GLN A 215 -47.85 27.49 -8.20
C GLN A 215 -46.54 26.72 -8.27
N ALA A 216 -46.32 25.83 -7.28
CA ALA A 216 -45.14 25.00 -7.24
C ALA A 216 -45.17 24.08 -8.47
N ASN A 217 -44.59 24.56 -9.58
CA ASN A 217 -44.04 23.69 -10.59
C ASN A 217 -43.07 22.80 -9.82
N VAL A 218 -43.43 21.52 -9.65
CA VAL A 218 -42.58 20.51 -9.04
C VAL A 218 -41.33 20.47 -9.90
N ASN A 219 -40.31 21.24 -9.50
CA ASN A 219 -39.07 21.28 -10.21
C ASN A 219 -38.37 19.95 -9.89
N ILE A 220 -38.37 19.05 -10.87
CA ILE A 220 -37.81 17.71 -10.72
C ILE A 220 -36.28 17.79 -10.65
N GLU A 221 -35.66 18.89 -11.09
CA GLU A 221 -34.20 19.11 -11.01
C GLU A 221 -33.66 19.09 -9.57
N PRO A 222 -34.16 19.87 -8.59
CA PRO A 222 -33.69 19.75 -7.21
C PRO A 222 -34.02 18.39 -6.57
N MET A 223 -35.07 17.69 -7.04
CA MET A 223 -35.33 16.31 -6.60
C MET A 223 -34.30 15.33 -7.20
N GLN A 224 -33.93 15.51 -8.46
CA GLN A 224 -32.88 14.75 -9.14
C GLN A 224 -31.50 15.06 -8.57
N GLU A 225 -31.18 16.33 -8.29
CA GLU A 225 -29.95 16.73 -7.61
C GLU A 225 -29.91 16.15 -6.20
N ASN A 226 -31.01 16.17 -5.44
CA ASN A 226 -31.07 15.47 -4.17
C ASN A 226 -30.86 13.97 -4.34
N ILE A 227 -31.50 13.31 -5.31
CA ILE A 227 -31.31 11.88 -5.58
C ILE A 227 -29.86 11.57 -6.01
N ILE A 228 -29.24 12.42 -6.82
CA ILE A 228 -27.84 12.31 -7.25
C ILE A 228 -26.91 12.54 -6.07
N GLN A 229 -27.19 13.53 -5.21
CA GLN A 229 -26.45 13.76 -3.97
C GLN A 229 -26.62 12.59 -2.99
N TYR A 230 -27.82 12.02 -2.86
CA TYR A 230 -28.06 10.83 -2.06
C TYR A 230 -27.29 9.63 -2.60
N LYS A 231 -27.28 9.39 -3.92
CA LYS A 231 -26.47 8.34 -4.54
C LYS A 231 -24.96 8.59 -4.35
N LYS A 232 -24.53 9.85 -4.43
CA LYS A 232 -23.13 10.22 -4.19
C LYS A 232 -22.75 9.97 -2.74
N LEU A 233 -23.57 10.38 -1.79
CA LEU A 233 -23.41 10.12 -0.36
C LEU A 233 -23.45 8.62 -0.05
N GLU A 234 -24.32 7.85 -0.72
CA GLU A 234 -24.38 6.39 -0.61
C GLU A 234 -23.08 5.75 -1.13
N THR A 235 -22.57 6.20 -2.28
CA THR A 235 -21.31 5.73 -2.84
C THR A 235 -20.11 6.10 -1.96
N GLU A 236 -20.11 7.32 -1.41
CA GLU A 236 -19.10 7.78 -0.45
C GLU A 236 -19.17 6.99 0.85
N ALA A 237 -20.36 6.70 1.36
CA ALA A 237 -20.57 5.87 2.55
C ALA A 237 -20.11 4.43 2.32
N GLN A 238 -20.42 3.83 1.16
CA GLN A 238 -19.90 2.50 0.78
C GLN A 238 -18.37 2.51 0.67
N THR A 239 -17.79 3.56 0.09
CA THR A 239 -16.33 3.71 0.01
C THR A 239 -15.70 3.88 1.39
N MET A 240 -16.34 4.64 2.28
CA MET A 240 -15.92 4.75 3.68
C MET A 240 -16.03 3.42 4.39
N GLN A 241 -17.09 2.65 4.18
CA GLN A 241 -17.24 1.33 4.78
C GLN A 241 -16.12 0.39 4.34
N VAL A 242 -15.80 0.33 3.04
CA VAL A 242 -14.67 -0.47 2.54
C VAL A 242 -13.33 -0.01 3.16
N ARG A 243 -13.16 1.30 3.38
CA ARG A 243 -11.95 1.83 4.06
C ARG A 243 -11.92 1.44 5.54
N ILE A 244 -13.04 1.49 6.24
CA ILE A 244 -13.17 1.07 7.63
C ILE A 244 -12.86 -0.42 7.73
N ASP A 245 -13.47 -1.26 6.90
CA ASP A 245 -13.23 -2.71 6.88
C ASP A 245 -11.74 -3.03 6.66
N ARG A 246 -11.08 -2.33 5.74
CA ARG A 246 -9.62 -2.46 5.52
C ARG A 246 -8.79 -1.99 6.71
N LEU A 247 -9.18 -0.90 7.36
CA LEU A 247 -8.49 -0.39 8.54
C LEU A 247 -8.64 -1.35 9.73
N GLU A 248 -9.82 -1.96 9.91
CA GLU A 248 -10.04 -3.01 10.90
C GLU A 248 -9.22 -4.26 10.61
N GLU A 249 -9.06 -4.65 9.33
CA GLU A 249 -8.20 -5.77 8.94
C GLU A 249 -6.72 -5.47 9.25
N ILE A 250 -6.26 -4.25 8.96
CA ILE A 250 -4.92 -3.78 9.31
C ILE A 250 -4.73 -3.80 10.83
N GLU A 251 -5.71 -3.31 11.60
CA GLU A 251 -5.66 -3.30 13.06
C GLU A 251 -5.56 -4.72 13.62
N ARG A 252 -6.41 -5.65 13.17
CA ARG A 252 -6.36 -7.07 13.60
C ARG A 252 -5.00 -7.70 13.27
N THR A 253 -4.47 -7.44 12.08
CA THR A 253 -3.17 -7.96 11.65
C THR A 253 -2.04 -7.37 12.49
N TYR A 254 -2.10 -6.07 12.79
CA TYR A 254 -1.12 -5.40 13.63
C TYR A 254 -1.18 -5.90 15.08
N GLN A 255 -2.38 -6.10 15.65
CA GLN A 255 -2.54 -6.66 16.99
C GLN A 255 -1.96 -8.08 17.08
N ALA A 256 -2.19 -8.92 16.07
CA ALA A 256 -1.58 -10.25 15.99
C ALA A 256 -0.04 -10.16 15.92
N TYR A 257 0.49 -9.28 15.06
CA TYR A 257 1.94 -9.05 14.96
C TYR A 257 2.54 -8.53 16.28
N ALA A 258 1.90 -7.55 16.92
CA ALA A 258 2.34 -6.99 18.19
C ALA A 258 2.39 -8.07 19.28
N GLY A 259 1.36 -8.92 19.37
CA GLY A 259 1.36 -10.06 20.29
C GLY A 259 2.45 -11.09 19.97
N HIS A 260 2.70 -11.39 18.69
CA HIS A 260 3.80 -12.26 18.31
C HIS A 260 5.17 -11.65 18.60
N LYS A 261 5.32 -10.33 18.46
CA LYS A 261 6.55 -9.62 18.79
C LYS A 261 6.82 -9.62 20.29
N GLU A 262 5.82 -9.33 21.11
CA GLU A 262 5.94 -9.42 22.58
C GLU A 262 6.31 -10.85 23.03
N ASN A 263 5.68 -11.86 22.44
CA ASN A 263 6.02 -13.25 22.71
C ASN A 263 7.46 -13.58 22.25
N PHE A 264 7.89 -13.08 21.10
CA PHE A 264 9.25 -13.29 20.61
C PHE A 264 10.29 -12.65 21.53
N ASP A 265 10.05 -11.41 21.97
CA ASP A 265 10.93 -10.70 22.90
C ASP A 265 10.99 -11.44 24.25
N LEU A 266 9.86 -11.93 24.76
CA LEU A 266 9.78 -12.74 25.98
C LEU A 266 10.52 -14.07 25.82
N PHE A 267 10.31 -14.80 24.72
CA PHE A 267 10.99 -16.08 24.47
C PHE A 267 12.48 -15.91 24.27
N SER A 268 12.90 -14.83 23.60
CA SER A 268 14.32 -14.50 23.44
C SER A 268 14.97 -14.25 24.79
N TYR A 269 14.34 -13.43 25.65
CA TYR A 269 14.81 -13.24 27.02
C TYR A 269 14.84 -14.53 27.84
N LEU A 270 13.82 -15.39 27.72
CA LEU A 270 13.78 -16.67 28.43
C LEU A 270 14.89 -17.62 27.98
N ILE A 271 15.19 -17.66 26.69
CA ILE A 271 16.31 -18.45 26.14
C ILE A 271 17.63 -17.90 26.68
N GLU A 272 17.88 -16.61 26.53
CA GLU A 272 19.12 -15.96 27.03
C GLU A 272 19.30 -16.17 28.54
N ASN A 273 18.24 -16.03 29.33
CA ASN A 273 18.31 -16.26 30.78
C ASN A 273 18.51 -17.74 31.14
N SER A 274 17.94 -18.66 30.34
CA SER A 274 18.17 -20.10 30.53
C SER A 274 19.60 -20.49 30.19
N GLU A 275 20.16 -19.94 29.10
CA GLU A 275 21.57 -20.11 28.73
C GLU A 275 22.49 -19.54 29.81
N LEU A 276 22.18 -18.35 30.35
CA LEU A 276 22.92 -17.78 31.46
C LEU A 276 22.90 -18.69 32.69
N HIS A 277 21.75 -19.28 33.04
CA HIS A 277 21.66 -20.22 34.15
C HIS A 277 22.43 -21.51 33.89
N ILE A 278 22.36 -22.06 32.68
CA ILE A 278 23.16 -23.24 32.30
C ILE A 278 24.65 -22.94 32.46
N GLU A 279 25.11 -21.76 32.00
CA GLU A 279 26.51 -21.37 32.13
C GLU A 279 26.93 -21.06 33.58
N GLN A 280 25.99 -20.59 34.42
CA GLN A 280 26.24 -20.46 35.85
C GLN A 280 26.40 -21.84 36.50
N ASP A 281 25.53 -22.81 36.17
CA ASP A 281 25.61 -24.18 36.68
C ASP A 281 26.89 -24.89 36.21
N THR A 282 27.29 -24.69 34.95
CA THR A 282 28.56 -25.22 34.42
C THR A 282 29.74 -24.60 35.15
N LEU A 283 29.73 -23.29 35.38
CA LEU A 283 30.77 -22.58 36.13
C LEU A 283 30.84 -23.07 37.58
N GLU A 284 29.70 -23.26 38.26
CA GLU A 284 29.66 -23.81 39.61
C GLU A 284 30.22 -25.23 39.65
N SER A 285 29.87 -26.08 38.67
CA SER A 285 30.45 -27.41 38.51
C SER A 285 31.97 -27.35 38.31
N TYR A 286 32.47 -26.45 37.46
CA TYR A 286 33.90 -26.27 37.27
C TYR A 286 34.60 -25.74 38.52
N ILE A 287 34.00 -24.81 39.26
CA ILE A 287 34.52 -24.32 40.54
C ILE A 287 34.58 -25.46 41.56
N ALA A 288 33.55 -26.31 41.63
CA ALA A 288 33.52 -27.47 42.51
C ALA A 288 34.60 -28.49 42.14
N GLN A 289 34.77 -28.80 40.84
CA GLN A 289 35.84 -29.66 40.33
C GLN A 289 37.22 -29.08 40.63
N LEU A 290 37.39 -27.77 40.43
CA LEU A 290 38.65 -27.08 40.71
C LEU A 290 38.95 -27.08 42.21
N ARG A 291 37.93 -26.93 43.07
CA ARG A 291 38.08 -27.08 44.51
C ARG A 291 38.47 -28.49 44.90
N GLN A 292 37.81 -29.52 44.36
CA GLN A 292 38.16 -30.91 44.61
C GLN A 292 39.56 -31.25 44.10
N ALA A 293 39.93 -30.71 42.94
CA ALA A 293 41.26 -30.84 42.39
C ALA A 293 42.30 -30.15 43.27
N LYS A 294 42.01 -28.94 43.80
CA LYS A 294 42.86 -28.25 44.78
C LYS A 294 42.99 -29.01 46.08
N GLU A 295 41.89 -29.54 46.64
CA GLU A 295 41.92 -30.37 47.85
C GLU A 295 42.76 -31.64 47.61
N ARG A 296 42.61 -32.27 46.44
CA ARG A 296 43.46 -33.38 46.02
C ARG A 296 44.92 -32.96 45.83
N LEU A 297 45.18 -31.77 45.30
CA LEU A 297 46.52 -31.21 45.13
C LEU A 297 47.16 -30.97 46.49
N THR A 298 46.42 -30.39 47.45
CA THR A 298 46.90 -30.24 48.83
C THR A 298 47.10 -31.59 49.53
N GLY A 299 46.27 -32.59 49.25
CA GLY A 299 46.47 -33.95 49.72
C GLY A 299 47.74 -34.57 49.13
N ILE A 300 47.94 -34.41 47.83
CA ILE A 300 49.16 -34.83 47.14
C ILE A 300 50.38 -34.03 47.66
N ASP A 301 50.25 -32.75 48.01
CA ASP A 301 51.35 -31.96 48.58
C ASP A 301 51.71 -32.44 49.98
N ILE A 302 50.73 -32.87 50.79
CA ILE A 302 50.96 -33.52 52.09
C ILE A 302 51.62 -34.89 51.87
N ASP A 303 51.10 -35.70 50.96
CA ASP A 303 51.69 -36.99 50.60
C ASP A 303 53.12 -36.81 50.06
N LEU A 304 53.36 -35.78 49.24
CA LEU A 304 54.67 -35.39 48.73
C LEU A 304 55.57 -34.88 49.85
N ALA A 305 55.05 -34.19 50.87
CA ALA A 305 55.84 -33.78 52.04
C ALA A 305 56.24 -35.00 52.89
N ASP A 306 55.35 -35.96 53.08
CA ASP A 306 55.62 -37.23 53.77
C ASP A 306 56.61 -38.09 52.96
N VAL A 307 56.40 -38.21 51.65
CA VAL A 307 57.31 -38.87 50.72
C VAL A 307 58.63 -38.11 50.64
N ALA A 308 58.67 -36.78 50.66
CA ALA A 308 59.90 -35.99 50.70
C ALA A 308 60.64 -36.14 52.04
N SER A 309 59.93 -36.34 53.14
CA SER A 309 60.52 -36.69 54.43
C SER A 309 61.16 -38.09 54.37
N ASN A 310 60.46 -39.08 53.81
CA ASN A 310 60.99 -40.42 53.58
C ASN A 310 62.17 -40.42 52.61
N ILE A 311 62.07 -39.67 51.51
CA ILE A 311 63.14 -39.41 50.55
C ILE A 311 64.27 -38.67 51.25
N SER A 312 64.05 -37.73 52.17
CA SER A 312 65.13 -37.06 52.91
C SER A 312 65.87 -38.01 53.86
N GLU A 313 65.18 -38.99 54.45
CA GLU A 313 65.83 -40.05 55.21
C GLU A 313 66.62 -41.03 54.33
N LEU A 314 66.04 -41.41 53.18
CA LEU A 314 66.70 -42.23 52.16
C LEU A 314 67.87 -41.47 51.50
N ASP A 315 67.74 -40.17 51.29
CA ASP A 315 68.73 -39.25 50.76
C ASP A 315 69.79 -38.94 51.78
N LYS A 316 69.53 -38.92 53.09
CA LYS A 316 70.62 -38.88 54.09
C LYS A 316 71.47 -40.16 54.04
N LYS A 317 70.86 -41.30 53.71
CA LYS A 317 71.57 -42.56 53.43
C LYS A 317 72.26 -42.54 52.06
N LYS A 318 71.61 -41.97 51.04
CA LYS A 318 72.11 -41.79 49.67
C LYS A 318 73.25 -40.77 49.62
N PHE A 319 73.18 -39.65 50.33
CA PHE A 319 74.22 -38.62 50.47
C PHE A 319 75.47 -39.15 51.14
N ARG A 320 75.37 -40.12 52.06
CA ARG A 320 76.57 -40.83 52.56
C ARG A 320 77.26 -41.65 51.46
N LEU A 321 76.51 -42.15 50.48
CA LEU A 321 77.01 -42.94 49.34
C LEU A 321 77.35 -42.08 48.10
N ILE A 322 76.73 -40.91 47.97
CA ILE A 322 76.92 -39.90 46.92
C ILE A 322 78.06 -38.94 47.30
N ALA A 323 78.36 -38.72 48.58
CA ALA A 323 79.57 -38.03 49.02
C ALA A 323 80.86 -38.70 48.51
N ASP A 324 80.84 -40.02 48.30
CA ASP A 324 81.91 -40.76 47.63
C ASP A 324 81.89 -40.64 46.08
N ARG A 325 80.86 -40.02 45.50
CA ARG A 325 80.57 -40.02 44.05
C ARG A 325 80.64 -38.64 43.39
N VAL A 326 80.57 -37.54 44.15
CA VAL A 326 80.49 -36.17 43.62
C VAL A 326 81.89 -35.56 43.46
N ASN A 327 82.54 -35.87 42.34
CA ASN A 327 83.66 -35.07 41.85
C ASN A 327 83.62 -34.85 40.33
N SER A 328 82.44 -34.60 39.76
CA SER A 328 82.35 -34.11 38.37
C SER A 328 81.02 -33.40 38.06
N ASP A 329 81.10 -32.16 37.57
CA ASP A 329 80.02 -31.22 37.23
C ASP A 329 79.18 -31.59 35.98
N ALA A 330 79.33 -32.79 35.40
CA ALA A 330 78.76 -33.15 34.10
C ALA A 330 77.28 -33.63 34.12
N TYR A 331 76.69 -33.85 35.30
CA TYR A 331 75.39 -34.53 35.43
C TYR A 331 74.18 -33.56 35.47
N LYS A 332 74.37 -32.29 35.85
CA LYS A 332 73.26 -31.31 35.93
C LYS A 332 72.78 -30.82 34.56
N LEU A 333 73.69 -30.74 33.59
CA LEU A 333 73.39 -30.20 32.26
C LEU A 333 72.59 -31.19 31.40
N THR A 334 72.72 -32.49 31.65
CA THR A 334 72.09 -33.54 30.86
C THR A 334 70.61 -33.76 31.22
N ASP A 335 70.22 -33.46 32.45
CA ASP A 335 68.83 -33.58 32.94
C ASP A 335 67.93 -32.43 32.42
N GLU A 336 68.43 -31.19 32.48
CA GLU A 336 67.73 -30.00 31.95
C GLU A 336 67.44 -30.12 30.43
N LEU A 337 68.36 -30.74 29.67
CA LEU A 337 68.20 -30.98 28.24
C LEU A 337 67.13 -32.05 27.92
N GLN A 338 66.91 -33.03 28.79
CA GLN A 338 65.86 -34.04 28.58
C GLN A 338 64.44 -33.50 28.82
N GLU A 339 64.28 -32.60 29.79
CA GLU A 339 62.98 -31.98 30.11
C GLU A 339 62.53 -30.99 29.01
N THR A 340 63.47 -30.20 28.49
CA THR A 340 63.21 -29.31 27.34
C THR A 340 62.86 -30.08 26.07
N LYS A 341 63.42 -31.28 25.86
CA LYS A 341 63.03 -32.17 24.75
C LYS A 341 61.56 -32.59 24.86
N LYS A 342 61.12 -33.10 26.02
CA LYS A 342 59.74 -33.58 26.22
C LYS A 342 58.70 -32.49 25.96
N THR A 343 58.90 -31.31 26.55
CA THR A 343 57.96 -30.19 26.43
C THR A 343 57.85 -29.66 25.00
N THR A 344 58.97 -29.54 24.29
CA THR A 344 59.00 -29.11 22.88
C THR A 344 58.31 -30.12 21.96
N THR A 345 58.50 -31.42 22.21
CA THR A 345 57.86 -32.49 21.41
C THR A 345 56.34 -32.51 21.57
N HIS A 346 55.84 -32.30 22.79
CA HIS A 346 54.40 -32.28 23.07
C HIS A 346 53.71 -31.09 22.38
N LYS A 347 54.30 -29.88 22.48
CA LYS A 347 53.79 -28.66 21.82
C LYS A 347 53.72 -28.81 20.30
N LEU A 348 54.71 -29.47 19.70
CA LEU A 348 54.77 -29.70 18.26
C LEU A 348 53.64 -30.64 17.82
N LYS A 349 53.39 -31.72 18.58
CA LYS A 349 52.30 -32.66 18.29
C LYS A 349 50.91 -32.02 18.41
N THR A 350 50.64 -31.27 19.48
CA THR A 350 49.33 -30.61 19.66
C THR A 350 49.03 -29.61 18.54
N LEU A 351 50.04 -28.85 18.11
CA LEU A 351 49.89 -27.91 16.98
C LEU A 351 49.62 -28.62 15.65
N GLN A 352 50.25 -29.77 15.42
CA GLN A 352 50.00 -30.59 14.22
C GLN A 352 48.57 -31.13 14.20
N ASP A 353 48.10 -31.69 15.32
CA ASP A 353 46.74 -32.25 15.43
C ASP A 353 45.65 -31.16 15.20
N GLU A 354 45.85 -29.95 15.74
CA GLU A 354 44.95 -28.80 15.54
C GLU A 354 44.87 -28.36 14.06
N ILE A 355 46.01 -28.34 13.37
CA ILE A 355 46.11 -27.97 11.95
C ILE A 355 45.42 -29.01 11.06
N ASP A 356 45.67 -30.29 11.31
CA ASP A 356 45.06 -31.39 10.54
C ASP A 356 43.53 -31.38 10.67
N ALA A 357 43.00 -31.05 11.85
CA ALA A 357 41.57 -30.90 12.07
C ALA A 357 40.94 -29.77 11.21
N ILE A 358 41.59 -28.60 11.16
CA ILE A 358 41.14 -27.45 10.35
C ILE A 358 41.16 -27.80 8.86
N ILE A 359 42.23 -28.43 8.40
CA ILE A 359 42.42 -28.86 7.00
C ILE A 359 41.29 -29.80 6.56
N ASN A 360 40.97 -30.79 7.40
CA ASN A 360 39.90 -31.74 7.10
C ASN A 360 38.53 -31.06 7.06
N ASN A 361 38.29 -30.06 7.92
CA ASN A 361 37.04 -29.30 7.89
C ASN A 361 36.92 -28.43 6.62
N LEU A 362 38.00 -27.74 6.22
CA LEU A 362 38.04 -26.95 4.99
C LEU A 362 37.82 -27.81 3.74
N LYS A 363 38.46 -28.99 3.67
CA LYS A 363 38.21 -29.99 2.61
C LYS A 363 36.75 -30.37 2.52
N ARG A 364 36.12 -30.71 3.65
CA ARG A 364 34.71 -31.09 3.71
C ARG A 364 33.80 -29.98 3.15
N TYR A 365 34.05 -28.72 3.52
CA TYR A 365 33.30 -27.60 2.96
C TYR A 365 33.53 -27.47 1.44
N ALA A 366 34.78 -27.51 0.99
CA ALA A 366 35.12 -27.42 -0.43
C ALA A 366 34.48 -28.54 -1.26
N ASP A 367 34.48 -29.78 -0.75
CA ASP A 367 33.86 -30.94 -1.40
C ASP A 367 32.34 -30.77 -1.54
N ASN A 368 31.67 -30.38 -0.46
CA ASN A 368 30.22 -30.17 -0.47
C ASN A 368 29.81 -29.05 -1.42
N TYR A 369 30.53 -27.92 -1.41
CA TYR A 369 30.21 -26.78 -2.26
C TYR A 369 30.61 -26.98 -3.73
N ALA A 370 31.68 -27.73 -4.02
CA ALA A 370 32.03 -28.11 -5.38
C ALA A 370 30.95 -29.01 -5.99
N LEU A 371 30.50 -30.03 -5.26
CA LEU A 371 29.47 -30.96 -5.71
C LEU A 371 28.14 -30.24 -5.94
N ILE A 372 27.68 -29.44 -4.98
CA ILE A 372 26.38 -28.75 -5.11
C ILE A 372 26.40 -27.68 -6.21
N GLY A 373 27.53 -26.99 -6.38
CA GLY A 373 27.72 -26.01 -7.44
C GLY A 373 27.58 -26.66 -8.81
N GLN A 374 28.24 -27.81 -9.02
CA GLN A 374 28.11 -28.58 -10.27
C GLN A 374 26.68 -29.07 -10.51
N LEU A 375 26.02 -29.65 -9.48
CA LEU A 375 24.63 -30.10 -9.59
C LEU A 375 23.66 -28.96 -9.97
N LEU A 376 23.84 -27.77 -9.41
CA LEU A 376 23.02 -26.60 -9.74
C LEU A 376 23.29 -26.08 -11.15
N VAL A 377 24.55 -26.06 -11.59
CA VAL A 377 24.91 -25.69 -12.98
C VAL A 377 24.24 -26.65 -13.96
N GLU A 378 24.31 -27.95 -13.71
CA GLU A 378 23.62 -28.96 -14.54
C GLU A 378 22.09 -28.76 -14.56
N SER A 379 21.49 -28.52 -13.38
CA SER A 379 20.04 -28.31 -13.27
C SER A 379 19.57 -27.02 -13.97
N LEU A 380 20.34 -25.94 -13.85
CA LEU A 380 19.98 -24.62 -14.41
C LEU A 380 20.26 -24.52 -15.91
N THR A 381 21.24 -25.25 -16.44
CA THR A 381 21.52 -25.28 -17.88
C THR A 381 20.51 -26.11 -18.67
N GLN A 382 19.84 -27.06 -18.02
CA GLN A 382 18.75 -27.85 -18.61
C GLN A 382 17.41 -27.10 -18.66
N LEU A 383 17.27 -26.01 -17.91
CA LEU A 383 16.04 -25.25 -17.80
C LEU A 383 15.81 -24.40 -19.05
N ASP A 384 14.59 -24.44 -19.60
CA ASP A 384 14.21 -23.55 -20.71
C ASP A 384 13.81 -22.16 -20.17
N PHE A 385 14.75 -21.22 -20.25
CA PHE A 385 14.53 -19.84 -19.82
C PHE A 385 13.44 -19.10 -20.63
N ASP A 386 13.10 -19.54 -21.83
CA ASP A 386 12.06 -18.90 -22.66
C ASP A 386 10.64 -19.18 -22.13
N LEU A 387 10.50 -20.15 -21.22
CA LEU A 387 9.24 -20.43 -20.53
C LEU A 387 8.95 -19.46 -19.37
N LEU A 388 9.95 -18.71 -18.92
CA LEU A 388 9.87 -17.78 -17.79
C LEU A 388 9.66 -16.34 -18.25
N ASP A 389 9.18 -15.49 -17.35
CA ASP A 389 9.27 -14.04 -17.55
C ASP A 389 10.68 -13.51 -17.25
N ASN A 390 10.98 -12.34 -17.80
CA ASN A 390 12.33 -11.76 -17.76
C ASN A 390 12.89 -11.66 -16.33
N GLU A 391 12.06 -11.27 -15.36
CA GLU A 391 12.48 -11.11 -13.96
C GLU A 391 12.95 -12.45 -13.35
N ARG A 392 12.17 -13.53 -13.51
CA ARG A 392 12.54 -14.85 -12.98
C ARG A 392 13.71 -15.46 -13.75
N ALA A 393 13.77 -15.24 -15.06
CA ALA A 393 14.88 -15.70 -15.88
C ALA A 393 16.21 -15.07 -15.41
N ASP A 394 16.22 -13.76 -15.11
CA ASP A 394 17.41 -13.06 -14.65
C ASP A 394 17.85 -13.50 -13.25
N ASP A 395 16.92 -13.75 -12.33
CA ASP A 395 17.23 -14.33 -11.01
C ASP A 395 17.91 -15.69 -11.10
N LEU A 396 17.40 -16.58 -11.97
CA LEU A 396 17.97 -17.91 -12.17
C LEU A 396 19.31 -17.88 -12.92
N ARG A 397 19.50 -16.94 -13.86
CA ARG A 397 20.81 -16.71 -14.51
C ARG A 397 21.86 -16.23 -13.51
N ARG A 398 21.48 -15.36 -12.58
CA ARG A 398 22.36 -14.93 -11.49
C ARG A 398 22.74 -16.10 -10.58
N LEU A 399 21.79 -16.99 -10.28
CA LEU A 399 22.09 -18.21 -9.54
C LEU A 399 23.05 -19.13 -10.31
N LEU A 400 22.90 -19.24 -11.63
CA LEU A 400 23.80 -20.04 -12.48
C LEU A 400 25.24 -19.51 -12.42
N ASP A 401 25.45 -18.21 -12.64
CA ASP A 401 26.77 -17.57 -12.54
C ASP A 401 27.42 -17.78 -11.16
N LEU A 402 26.65 -17.58 -10.08
CA LEU A 402 27.15 -17.85 -8.73
C LEU A 402 27.46 -19.34 -8.49
N SER A 403 26.68 -20.25 -9.07
CA SER A 403 26.91 -21.70 -8.96
C SER A 403 28.20 -22.12 -9.67
N GLU A 404 28.50 -21.53 -10.84
CA GLU A 404 29.77 -21.73 -11.55
C GLU A 404 30.96 -21.17 -10.76
N GLN A 405 30.81 -19.99 -10.15
CA GLN A 405 31.82 -19.40 -9.28
C GLN A 405 32.09 -20.26 -8.04
N VAL A 406 31.04 -20.79 -7.40
CA VAL A 406 31.17 -21.69 -6.25
C VAL A 406 31.83 -22.99 -6.64
N ALA A 407 31.42 -23.62 -7.75
CA ALA A 407 32.01 -24.85 -8.23
C ALA A 407 33.51 -24.67 -8.53
N SER A 408 33.86 -23.63 -9.29
CA SER A 408 35.25 -23.35 -9.67
C SER A 408 36.14 -22.95 -8.49
N SER A 409 35.66 -22.07 -7.60
CA SER A 409 36.42 -21.64 -6.42
C SER A 409 36.62 -22.76 -5.40
N SER A 410 35.61 -23.61 -5.18
CA SER A 410 35.70 -24.75 -4.27
C SER A 410 36.61 -25.85 -4.83
N THR A 411 36.56 -26.11 -6.14
CA THR A 411 37.48 -27.05 -6.82
C THR A 411 38.93 -26.55 -6.78
N LYS A 412 39.16 -25.25 -6.95
CA LYS A 412 40.50 -24.66 -6.74
C LYS A 412 41.01 -24.94 -5.33
N LEU A 413 40.15 -24.80 -4.32
CA LEU A 413 40.50 -25.04 -2.93
C LEU A 413 40.77 -26.53 -2.62
N GLN A 414 40.12 -27.46 -3.32
CA GLN A 414 40.43 -28.89 -3.25
C GLN A 414 41.84 -29.23 -3.78
N HIS A 415 42.27 -28.55 -4.85
CA HIS A 415 43.55 -28.81 -5.51
C HIS A 415 44.74 -28.08 -4.88
N ILE A 416 44.50 -27.08 -4.01
CA ILE A 416 45.57 -26.55 -3.16
C ILE A 416 46.04 -27.70 -2.27
N SER A 417 47.29 -28.12 -2.48
CA SER A 417 47.88 -29.20 -1.71
C SER A 417 47.98 -28.76 -0.25
N LEU A 418 47.02 -29.21 0.55
CA LEU A 418 47.03 -29.06 2.02
C LEU A 418 48.25 -29.77 2.67
N ALA A 419 49.13 -30.38 1.87
CA ALA A 419 50.45 -30.85 2.28
C ALA A 419 51.42 -29.71 2.65
N ASN A 420 51.21 -28.48 2.15
CA ASN A 420 51.99 -27.29 2.52
C ASN A 420 51.08 -26.23 3.14
N VAL A 421 50.66 -26.47 4.38
CA VAL A 421 49.84 -25.57 5.23
C VAL A 421 50.37 -24.12 5.27
N ILE A 422 51.66 -23.94 5.01
CA ILE A 422 52.39 -22.68 5.05
C ILE A 422 51.99 -21.72 3.89
N ASP A 423 51.43 -22.23 2.79
CA ASP A 423 51.08 -21.44 1.60
C ASP A 423 49.58 -21.07 1.51
N ILE A 424 48.76 -21.37 2.53
CA ILE A 424 47.34 -20.99 2.53
C ILE A 424 47.22 -19.46 2.61
N ASN A 425 46.82 -18.83 1.51
CA ASN A 425 46.60 -17.39 1.43
C ASN A 425 45.28 -17.02 2.12
N ILE A 426 45.36 -16.19 3.16
CA ILE A 426 44.21 -15.70 3.94
C ILE A 426 43.20 -14.96 3.03
N GLU A 427 43.68 -14.24 2.03
CA GLU A 427 42.82 -13.52 1.08
C GLU A 427 42.03 -14.48 0.18
N GLU A 428 42.60 -15.62 -0.20
CA GLU A 428 41.91 -16.64 -1.01
C GLU A 428 40.79 -17.33 -0.22
N LEU A 429 41.03 -17.59 1.08
CA LEU A 429 39.98 -18.12 1.95
C LEU A 429 38.84 -17.11 2.17
N ASN A 430 39.17 -15.83 2.39
CA ASN A 430 38.18 -14.76 2.54
C ASN A 430 37.32 -14.59 1.28
N THR A 431 37.96 -14.53 0.12
CA THR A 431 37.24 -14.41 -1.15
C THR A 431 36.35 -15.62 -1.43
N TRP A 432 36.82 -16.83 -1.15
CA TRP A 432 36.00 -18.04 -1.27
C TRP A 432 34.78 -17.99 -0.34
N ARG A 433 34.95 -17.63 0.94
CA ARG A 433 33.83 -17.48 1.87
C ARG A 433 32.83 -16.42 1.43
N GLU A 434 33.28 -15.29 0.91
CA GLU A 434 32.38 -14.25 0.38
C GLU A 434 31.53 -14.78 -0.78
N ILE A 435 32.12 -15.58 -1.69
CA ILE A 435 31.40 -16.24 -2.77
C ILE A 435 30.34 -17.20 -2.19
N LEU A 436 30.70 -18.05 -1.22
CA LEU A 436 29.76 -18.97 -0.56
C LEU A 436 28.62 -18.22 0.13
N THR A 437 28.91 -17.09 0.77
CA THR A 437 27.92 -16.27 1.49
C THR A 437 26.93 -15.63 0.50
N LYS A 438 27.43 -15.05 -0.60
CA LYS A 438 26.59 -14.48 -1.68
C LYS A 438 25.71 -15.56 -2.31
N PHE A 439 26.30 -16.70 -2.64
CA PHE A 439 25.58 -17.87 -3.16
C PHE A 439 24.47 -18.32 -2.20
N LYS A 440 24.77 -18.41 -0.90
CA LYS A 440 23.80 -18.82 0.11
C LYS A 440 22.62 -17.86 0.20
N MET A 441 22.87 -16.56 0.22
CA MET A 441 21.81 -15.54 0.22
C MET A 441 20.92 -15.65 -1.02
N THR A 442 21.51 -15.84 -2.20
CA THR A 442 20.77 -16.02 -3.45
C THR A 442 19.95 -17.30 -3.42
N ILE A 443 20.50 -18.43 -2.98
CA ILE A 443 19.77 -19.70 -2.86
C ILE A 443 18.57 -19.61 -1.92
N SER A 444 18.72 -18.97 -0.77
CA SER A 444 17.61 -18.79 0.17
C SER A 444 16.47 -18.00 -0.49
N ALA A 445 16.80 -16.92 -1.21
CA ALA A 445 15.82 -16.12 -1.94
C ALA A 445 15.16 -16.92 -3.08
N THR A 446 15.96 -17.62 -3.89
CA THR A 446 15.47 -18.46 -5.00
C THR A 446 14.58 -19.59 -4.49
N SER A 447 14.91 -20.23 -3.36
CA SER A 447 14.09 -21.29 -2.76
C SER A 447 12.68 -20.80 -2.42
N VAL A 448 12.55 -19.61 -1.83
CA VAL A 448 11.25 -19.00 -1.52
C VAL A 448 10.49 -18.62 -2.79
N ASN A 449 11.17 -18.03 -3.77
CA ASN A 449 10.56 -17.60 -5.03
C ASN A 449 10.10 -18.78 -5.89
N LEU A 450 10.86 -19.88 -5.92
CA LEU A 450 10.48 -21.12 -6.58
C LEU A 450 9.22 -21.71 -5.95
N ALA A 451 9.17 -21.82 -4.62
CA ALA A 451 7.99 -22.36 -3.92
C ALA A 451 6.72 -21.56 -4.23
N ARG A 452 6.81 -20.22 -4.26
CA ARG A 452 5.68 -19.35 -4.64
C ARG A 452 5.26 -19.54 -6.09
N THR A 453 6.23 -19.62 -7.00
CA THR A 453 5.98 -19.75 -8.44
C THR A 453 5.33 -21.10 -8.77
N MET A 454 5.81 -22.18 -8.15
CA MET A 454 5.22 -23.51 -8.28
C MET A 454 3.76 -23.53 -7.80
N LEU A 455 3.47 -22.91 -6.64
CA LEU A 455 2.11 -22.82 -6.12
C LEU A 455 1.18 -22.02 -7.04
N ALA A 456 1.65 -20.90 -7.59
CA ALA A 456 0.89 -20.10 -8.54
C ALA A 456 0.62 -20.86 -9.87
N LEU A 457 1.64 -21.58 -10.38
CA LEU A 457 1.51 -22.41 -11.57
C LEU A 457 0.53 -23.58 -11.36
N ASP A 458 0.56 -24.24 -10.21
CA ASP A 458 -0.38 -25.32 -9.88
C ASP A 458 -1.82 -24.80 -9.82
N GLN A 459 -2.04 -23.64 -9.19
CA GLN A 459 -3.35 -22.99 -9.16
C GLN A 459 -3.85 -22.62 -10.56
N ALA A 460 -3.01 -21.98 -11.37
CA ALA A 460 -3.36 -21.58 -12.74
C ALA A 460 -3.60 -22.79 -13.66
N THR A 461 -2.85 -23.88 -13.49
CA THR A 461 -3.04 -25.11 -14.26
C THR A 461 -4.31 -25.82 -13.84
N SER A 462 -4.65 -25.81 -12.54
CA SER A 462 -5.90 -26.38 -12.04
C SER A 462 -7.12 -25.62 -12.55
N THR A 463 -7.10 -24.28 -12.59
CA THR A 463 -8.20 -23.49 -13.15
C THR A 463 -8.36 -23.73 -14.64
N LEU A 464 -7.26 -23.73 -15.41
CA LEU A 464 -7.30 -24.03 -16.84
C LEU A 464 -7.84 -25.45 -17.13
N ARG A 465 -7.43 -26.45 -16.34
CA ARG A 465 -7.97 -27.83 -16.45
C ARG A 465 -9.47 -27.89 -16.15
N GLN A 466 -9.93 -27.16 -15.14
CA GLN A 466 -11.34 -27.10 -14.80
C GLN A 466 -12.14 -26.43 -15.93
N GLU A 467 -11.62 -25.35 -16.50
CA GLU A 467 -12.22 -24.70 -17.66
C GLU A 467 -12.23 -25.62 -18.89
N GLU A 468 -11.15 -26.35 -19.15
CA GLU A 468 -11.06 -27.33 -20.24
C GLU A 468 -12.08 -28.47 -20.05
N ALA A 469 -12.23 -28.99 -18.83
CA ALA A 469 -13.22 -30.02 -18.51
C ALA A 469 -14.66 -29.51 -18.73
N ASN A 470 -14.94 -28.27 -18.33
CA ASN A 470 -16.23 -27.62 -18.59
C ASN A 470 -16.48 -27.47 -20.10
N MET A 471 -15.45 -27.10 -20.87
CA MET A 471 -15.53 -27.01 -22.33
C MET A 471 -15.74 -28.36 -23.02
N ARG A 472 -15.07 -29.43 -22.57
CA ARG A 472 -15.29 -30.79 -23.10
C ARG A 472 -16.72 -31.28 -22.85
N GLN A 473 -17.38 -30.80 -21.80
CA GLN A 473 -18.79 -31.05 -21.51
C GLN A 473 -19.75 -30.12 -22.29
N GLY A 474 -19.24 -29.30 -23.21
CA GLY A 474 -20.02 -28.35 -24.02
C GLY A 474 -20.23 -26.99 -23.35
N GLY A 475 -19.65 -26.73 -22.18
CA GLY A 475 -19.74 -25.48 -21.45
C GLY A 475 -18.70 -24.45 -21.87
N LYS A 476 -19.14 -23.28 -22.33
CA LYS A 476 -18.24 -22.15 -22.66
C LYS A 476 -17.52 -21.61 -21.41
N PRO A 477 -16.39 -20.88 -21.56
CA PRO A 477 -15.59 -20.37 -20.45
C PRO A 477 -16.22 -19.14 -19.79
N TYR A 478 -17.48 -19.24 -19.42
CA TYR A 478 -18.13 -18.21 -18.63
C TYR A 478 -17.49 -18.13 -17.25
N GLU A 479 -17.40 -16.91 -16.72
CA GLU A 479 -16.94 -16.71 -15.35
C GLU A 479 -17.77 -17.53 -14.37
N PHE A 480 -17.11 -18.09 -13.36
CA PHE A 480 -17.76 -18.93 -12.36
C PHE A 480 -18.97 -18.23 -11.70
N ALA A 481 -18.85 -16.93 -11.44
CA ALA A 481 -19.93 -16.13 -10.86
C ALA A 481 -21.17 -16.06 -11.78
N LEU A 482 -20.99 -15.92 -13.09
CA LEU A 482 -22.11 -15.89 -14.05
C LEU A 482 -22.84 -17.24 -14.09
N LEU A 483 -22.10 -18.34 -14.10
CA LEU A 483 -22.68 -19.68 -14.08
C LEU A 483 -23.39 -19.98 -12.75
N ALA A 484 -22.83 -19.53 -11.63
CA ALA A 484 -23.46 -19.63 -10.31
C ALA A 484 -24.79 -18.86 -10.28
N ILE A 485 -24.81 -17.62 -10.79
CA ILE A 485 -26.03 -16.80 -10.89
C ILE A 485 -27.06 -17.48 -11.79
N LYS A 486 -26.67 -17.93 -12.99
CA LYS A 486 -27.58 -18.65 -13.92
C LYS A 486 -28.22 -19.85 -13.23
N ARG A 487 -27.41 -20.69 -12.57
CA ARG A 487 -27.89 -21.92 -11.90
C ARG A 487 -28.81 -21.61 -10.73
N GLU A 488 -28.45 -20.67 -9.87
CA GLU A 488 -29.26 -20.31 -8.69
C GLU A 488 -30.56 -19.61 -9.12
N LEU A 489 -30.52 -18.76 -10.14
CA LEU A 489 -31.71 -18.13 -10.71
C LEU A 489 -32.66 -19.17 -11.32
N THR A 490 -32.13 -20.11 -12.11
CA THR A 490 -32.90 -21.23 -12.69
C THR A 490 -33.59 -22.06 -11.61
N SER A 491 -32.85 -22.43 -10.55
CA SER A 491 -33.38 -23.24 -9.44
C SER A 491 -34.53 -22.53 -8.73
N ARG A 492 -34.32 -21.26 -8.33
CA ARG A 492 -35.33 -20.51 -7.58
C ARG A 492 -36.58 -20.20 -8.42
N LEU A 493 -36.40 -19.86 -9.70
CA LEU A 493 -37.54 -19.63 -10.60
C LEU A 493 -38.34 -20.92 -10.82
N SER A 494 -37.66 -22.06 -10.97
CA SER A 494 -38.33 -23.35 -11.16
C SER A 494 -39.10 -23.80 -9.92
N GLU A 495 -38.57 -23.51 -8.73
CA GLU A 495 -39.26 -23.75 -7.45
C GLU A 495 -40.53 -22.90 -7.32
N ILE A 496 -40.47 -21.61 -7.66
CA ILE A 496 -41.61 -20.69 -7.60
C ILE A 496 -42.67 -21.07 -8.64
N ALA A 497 -42.25 -21.36 -9.87
CA ALA A 497 -43.14 -21.73 -10.97
C ALA A 497 -43.70 -23.15 -10.85
N LYS A 498 -43.15 -23.99 -9.94
CA LYS A 498 -43.41 -25.44 -9.84
C LYS A 498 -43.27 -26.18 -11.18
N LYS A 499 -42.42 -25.65 -12.06
CA LYS A 499 -42.14 -26.15 -13.41
C LYS A 499 -40.73 -25.73 -13.77
N ASP A 500 -40.07 -26.49 -14.61
CA ASP A 500 -38.74 -26.13 -15.13
C ASP A 500 -38.81 -24.82 -15.94
N VAL A 501 -38.07 -23.81 -15.49
CA VAL A 501 -37.98 -22.49 -16.12
C VAL A 501 -36.58 -22.34 -16.70
N GLU A 502 -36.48 -22.26 -18.03
CA GLU A 502 -35.20 -22.12 -18.71
C GLU A 502 -34.64 -20.68 -18.55
N VAL A 503 -33.43 -20.57 -18.03
CA VAL A 503 -32.65 -19.32 -18.01
C VAL A 503 -31.45 -19.50 -18.94
N SER A 504 -31.38 -18.68 -19.97
CA SER A 504 -30.37 -18.83 -21.03
C SER A 504 -29.49 -17.59 -21.15
N ILE A 505 -28.21 -17.78 -21.45
CA ILE A 505 -27.27 -16.68 -21.73
C ILE A 505 -27.42 -16.32 -23.21
N LEU A 506 -27.47 -15.03 -23.55
CA LEU A 506 -27.66 -14.60 -24.95
C LEU A 506 -26.70 -15.29 -25.91
N ALA A 507 -25.41 -15.34 -25.58
CA ALA A 507 -24.38 -15.99 -26.40
C ALA A 507 -24.62 -17.49 -26.67
N ASP A 508 -25.41 -18.19 -25.85
CA ASP A 508 -25.83 -19.59 -26.08
C ASP A 508 -27.00 -19.71 -27.07
N LEU A 509 -27.76 -18.62 -27.27
CA LEU A 509 -28.96 -18.61 -28.11
C LEU A 509 -28.67 -18.15 -29.55
N ILE A 510 -27.49 -17.59 -29.82
CA ILE A 510 -27.11 -16.99 -31.10
C ILE A 510 -25.85 -17.66 -31.70
N ASP A 511 -25.86 -17.80 -33.02
CA ASP A 511 -24.74 -18.27 -33.86
C ASP A 511 -24.35 -17.19 -34.87
N ILE A 512 -23.10 -17.19 -35.34
CA ILE A 512 -22.61 -16.26 -36.36
C ILE A 512 -22.57 -16.96 -37.72
N ARG A 513 -23.25 -16.38 -38.72
CA ARG A 513 -23.37 -16.93 -40.08
C ARG A 513 -22.02 -16.96 -40.80
N HIS A 514 -21.29 -15.85 -40.79
CA HIS A 514 -20.00 -15.74 -41.47
C HIS A 514 -18.87 -15.45 -40.46
N PRO A 515 -17.84 -16.30 -40.36
CA PRO A 515 -16.72 -16.13 -39.42
C PRO A 515 -15.98 -14.80 -39.54
N LEU A 516 -16.00 -14.17 -40.72
CA LEU A 516 -15.42 -12.85 -40.98
C LEU A 516 -15.87 -11.79 -39.97
N TRP A 517 -17.11 -11.87 -39.50
CA TRP A 517 -17.69 -10.90 -38.58
C TRP A 517 -17.57 -11.28 -37.10
N ALA A 518 -16.93 -12.42 -36.78
CA ALA A 518 -16.85 -12.94 -35.41
C ALA A 518 -16.25 -11.91 -34.44
N ASN A 519 -15.07 -11.38 -34.74
CA ASN A 519 -14.39 -10.41 -33.88
C ASN A 519 -15.20 -9.11 -33.70
N ALA A 520 -15.80 -8.61 -34.79
CA ALA A 520 -16.60 -7.39 -34.77
C ALA A 520 -17.86 -7.56 -33.90
N ILE A 521 -18.57 -8.69 -34.02
CA ILE A 521 -19.78 -8.99 -33.25
C ILE A 521 -19.42 -9.24 -31.77
N GLU A 522 -18.43 -10.09 -31.50
CA GLU A 522 -17.96 -10.43 -30.16
C GLU A 522 -17.50 -9.20 -29.38
N GLY A 523 -16.73 -8.35 -30.07
CA GLY A 523 -16.19 -7.13 -29.50
C GLY A 523 -17.26 -6.07 -29.27
N TYR A 524 -18.18 -5.89 -30.22
CA TYR A 524 -19.22 -4.85 -30.12
C TYR A 524 -20.27 -5.19 -29.05
N LEU A 525 -20.71 -6.45 -28.97
CA LEU A 525 -21.67 -6.86 -27.94
C LEU A 525 -21.03 -6.87 -26.55
N HIS A 526 -19.72 -7.07 -26.44
CA HIS A 526 -18.97 -7.00 -25.19
C HIS A 526 -19.65 -7.76 -24.04
N SER A 527 -20.16 -7.08 -23.01
CA SER A 527 -20.85 -7.67 -21.85
C SER A 527 -22.30 -8.05 -22.15
N GLN A 528 -22.93 -7.44 -23.15
CA GLN A 528 -24.33 -7.70 -23.51
C GLN A 528 -24.55 -9.12 -24.01
N LYS A 529 -23.52 -9.77 -24.55
CA LYS A 529 -23.56 -11.20 -24.93
C LYS A 529 -23.71 -12.14 -23.74
N PHE A 530 -23.43 -11.67 -22.52
CA PHE A 530 -23.58 -12.41 -21.27
C PHE A 530 -24.91 -12.14 -20.56
N ASN A 531 -25.79 -11.33 -21.14
CA ASN A 531 -27.09 -11.03 -20.56
C ASN A 531 -27.98 -12.29 -20.50
N LEU A 532 -28.75 -12.40 -19.43
CA LEU A 532 -29.65 -13.51 -19.17
C LEU A 532 -31.02 -13.23 -19.78
N ILE A 533 -31.59 -14.25 -20.41
CA ILE A 533 -32.94 -14.25 -20.97
C ILE A 533 -33.78 -15.23 -20.17
N VAL A 534 -34.95 -14.75 -19.75
CA VAL A 534 -35.97 -15.51 -19.02
C VAL A 534 -37.31 -15.38 -19.75
N PRO A 535 -38.24 -16.34 -19.61
CA PRO A 535 -39.60 -16.20 -20.12
C PRO A 535 -40.29 -14.96 -19.56
N GLU A 536 -41.00 -14.22 -20.42
CA GLU A 536 -41.65 -12.93 -20.09
C GLU A 536 -42.54 -13.02 -18.84
N GLN A 537 -43.28 -14.11 -18.69
CA GLN A 537 -44.21 -14.35 -17.57
C GLN A 537 -43.55 -14.35 -16.18
N TYR A 538 -42.22 -14.44 -16.09
CA TYR A 538 -41.47 -14.45 -14.83
C TYR A 538 -40.48 -13.30 -14.72
N TYR A 539 -40.53 -12.30 -15.59
CA TYR A 539 -39.48 -11.28 -15.69
C TYR A 539 -39.29 -10.47 -14.40
N LEU A 540 -40.39 -10.04 -13.76
CA LEU A 540 -40.33 -9.23 -12.55
C LEU A 540 -39.82 -10.05 -11.36
N GLU A 541 -40.33 -11.27 -11.18
CA GLU A 541 -39.88 -12.19 -10.13
C GLU A 541 -38.40 -12.58 -10.33
N ALA A 542 -38.01 -12.82 -11.58
CA ALA A 542 -36.62 -13.11 -11.94
C ALA A 542 -35.71 -11.94 -11.60
N TYR A 543 -36.15 -10.70 -11.81
CA TYR A 543 -35.35 -9.51 -11.52
C TYR A 543 -35.09 -9.34 -10.01
N ASP A 544 -36.08 -9.58 -9.16
CA ASP A 544 -35.91 -9.50 -7.70
C ASP A 544 -34.90 -10.53 -7.18
N ILE A 545 -34.98 -11.76 -7.69
CA ILE A 545 -34.01 -12.82 -7.35
C ILE A 545 -32.63 -12.47 -7.90
N PHE A 546 -32.57 -12.06 -9.17
CA PHE A 546 -31.34 -11.71 -9.86
C PHE A 546 -30.58 -10.60 -9.14
N LYS A 547 -31.27 -9.55 -8.69
CA LYS A 547 -30.67 -8.46 -7.90
C LYS A 547 -29.95 -8.97 -6.66
N ALA A 548 -30.60 -9.82 -5.86
CA ALA A 548 -29.99 -10.40 -4.67
C ALA A 548 -28.78 -11.31 -4.99
N LEU A 549 -28.81 -12.00 -6.13
CA LEU A 549 -27.72 -12.85 -6.59
C LEU A 549 -26.50 -12.06 -7.07
N LEU A 550 -26.69 -10.91 -7.72
CA LEU A 550 -25.59 -10.01 -8.11
C LEU A 550 -24.84 -9.51 -6.87
N GLU A 551 -25.57 -9.08 -5.84
CA GLU A 551 -24.99 -8.63 -4.57
C GLU A 551 -24.22 -9.75 -3.86
N LYS A 552 -24.82 -10.95 -3.77
CA LYS A 552 -24.21 -12.13 -3.15
C LYS A 552 -22.90 -12.56 -3.83
N ASN A 553 -22.86 -12.55 -5.16
CA ASN A 553 -21.70 -13.02 -5.94
C ASN A 553 -20.72 -11.89 -6.31
N ARG A 554 -21.00 -10.63 -5.94
CA ARG A 554 -20.22 -9.44 -6.32
C ARG A 554 -19.93 -9.36 -7.81
N TYR A 555 -20.90 -9.72 -8.64
CA TYR A 555 -20.76 -9.78 -10.10
C TYR A 555 -21.76 -8.84 -10.76
N TYR A 556 -21.28 -7.95 -11.63
CA TYR A 556 -22.10 -6.92 -12.30
C TYR A 556 -21.91 -6.92 -13.83
N GLY A 557 -21.33 -7.98 -14.38
CA GLY A 557 -21.03 -8.11 -15.81
C GLY A 557 -22.21 -8.57 -16.69
N THR A 558 -23.39 -8.76 -16.11
CA THR A 558 -24.59 -9.29 -16.79
C THR A 558 -25.85 -8.51 -16.40
N GLN A 559 -26.86 -8.55 -17.28
CA GLN A 559 -28.17 -7.93 -17.08
C GLN A 559 -29.27 -8.91 -17.47
N LEU A 560 -30.48 -8.67 -16.95
CA LEU A 560 -31.68 -9.42 -17.32
C LEU A 560 -32.39 -8.73 -18.49
N VAL A 561 -32.70 -9.47 -19.55
CA VAL A 561 -33.34 -8.92 -20.77
C VAL A 561 -34.86 -9.03 -20.66
N ASP A 562 -35.56 -7.90 -20.78
CA ASP A 562 -37.02 -7.85 -20.89
C ASP A 562 -37.46 -8.19 -22.33
N ILE A 563 -37.61 -9.49 -22.61
CA ILE A 563 -37.99 -9.95 -23.94
C ILE A 563 -39.40 -9.50 -24.33
N GLY A 564 -40.34 -9.40 -23.38
CA GLY A 564 -41.72 -8.97 -23.66
C GLY A 564 -41.76 -7.54 -24.19
N ALA A 565 -41.14 -6.61 -23.45
CA ALA A 565 -41.09 -5.21 -23.84
C ALA A 565 -40.34 -4.96 -25.17
N ILE A 566 -39.33 -5.78 -25.48
CA ILE A 566 -38.56 -5.65 -26.73
C ILE A 566 -39.34 -6.21 -27.93
N ILE A 567 -40.04 -7.33 -27.77
CA ILE A 567 -40.86 -7.93 -28.83
C ILE A 567 -41.99 -6.96 -29.22
N ASP A 568 -42.65 -6.32 -28.26
CA ASP A 568 -43.72 -5.34 -28.50
C ASP A 568 -43.29 -4.15 -29.37
N ARG A 569 -42.03 -3.72 -29.24
CA ARG A 569 -41.47 -2.59 -30.00
C ARG A 569 -41.12 -2.95 -31.45
N LYS A 570 -41.11 -4.24 -31.82
CA LYS A 570 -40.90 -4.74 -33.19
C LYS A 570 -39.70 -4.13 -33.90
N TYR A 571 -38.54 -4.13 -33.25
CA TYR A 571 -37.30 -3.67 -33.88
C TYR A 571 -36.92 -4.57 -35.06
N VAL A 572 -36.73 -3.96 -36.23
CA VAL A 572 -36.31 -4.64 -37.46
C VAL A 572 -34.87 -4.27 -37.78
N ALA A 573 -34.08 -5.25 -38.21
CA ALA A 573 -32.73 -5.04 -38.72
C ALA A 573 -32.77 -4.26 -40.05
N GLU A 574 -31.97 -3.20 -40.16
CA GLU A 574 -31.80 -2.48 -41.41
C GLU A 574 -31.06 -3.35 -42.45
N VAL A 575 -31.28 -3.04 -43.73
CA VAL A 575 -30.58 -3.71 -44.83
C VAL A 575 -29.07 -3.48 -44.68
N ASN A 576 -28.30 -4.56 -44.83
CA ASN A 576 -26.84 -4.56 -44.65
C ASN A 576 -26.38 -4.21 -43.22
N SER A 577 -27.23 -4.47 -42.21
CA SER A 577 -26.84 -4.37 -40.81
C SER A 577 -26.07 -5.60 -40.33
N LEU A 578 -25.28 -5.44 -39.28
CA LEU A 578 -24.52 -6.52 -38.65
C LEU A 578 -25.44 -7.59 -38.05
N ALA A 579 -26.68 -7.23 -37.68
CA ALA A 579 -27.69 -8.15 -37.17
C ALA A 579 -28.05 -9.28 -38.16
N GLU A 580 -27.90 -9.07 -39.48
CA GLU A 580 -28.14 -10.09 -40.51
C GLU A 580 -27.18 -11.29 -40.40
N GLU A 581 -26.02 -11.09 -39.77
CA GLU A 581 -25.01 -12.13 -39.57
C GLU A 581 -25.33 -13.03 -38.37
N ILE A 582 -26.34 -12.70 -37.57
CA ILE A 582 -26.76 -13.51 -36.44
C ILE A 582 -27.82 -14.54 -36.86
N ILE A 583 -27.61 -15.80 -36.53
CA ILE A 583 -28.56 -16.91 -36.66
C ILE A 583 -29.09 -17.23 -35.27
N THR A 584 -30.41 -17.33 -35.13
CA THR A 584 -31.07 -17.74 -33.87
C THR A 584 -32.51 -18.12 -34.16
N ASP A 585 -32.99 -19.14 -33.44
CA ASP A 585 -34.36 -19.64 -33.48
C ASP A 585 -35.20 -19.05 -32.33
N HIS A 586 -34.57 -18.31 -31.40
CA HIS A 586 -35.23 -17.75 -30.23
C HIS A 586 -35.74 -16.33 -30.54
N GLU A 587 -37.05 -16.14 -30.47
CA GLU A 587 -37.72 -14.87 -30.83
C GLU A 587 -37.22 -13.67 -30.00
N GLY A 588 -37.17 -13.81 -28.67
CA GLY A 588 -36.64 -12.76 -27.78
C GLY A 588 -35.18 -12.38 -28.07
N ALA A 589 -34.29 -13.37 -28.29
CA ALA A 589 -32.91 -13.12 -28.68
C ALA A 589 -32.80 -12.40 -30.03
N ARG A 590 -33.62 -12.77 -31.02
CA ARG A 590 -33.70 -12.08 -32.32
C ARG A 590 -34.11 -10.62 -32.15
N ALA A 591 -35.17 -10.36 -31.38
CA ALA A 591 -35.67 -9.01 -31.15
C ALA A 591 -34.62 -8.15 -30.42
N TYR A 592 -33.91 -8.74 -29.44
CA TYR A 592 -32.85 -8.05 -28.72
C TYR A 592 -31.63 -7.74 -29.61
N ILE A 593 -31.21 -8.67 -30.46
CA ILE A 593 -30.11 -8.44 -31.42
C ILE A 593 -30.47 -7.34 -32.42
N ASN A 594 -31.70 -7.33 -32.94
CA ASN A 594 -32.16 -6.25 -33.82
C ASN A 594 -32.12 -4.89 -33.10
N PHE A 595 -32.44 -4.85 -31.80
CA PHE A 595 -32.30 -3.63 -31.00
C PHE A 595 -30.83 -3.20 -30.83
N LEU A 596 -29.92 -4.14 -30.52
CA LEU A 596 -28.52 -3.83 -30.22
C LEU A 596 -27.70 -3.44 -31.46
N ILE A 597 -27.80 -4.23 -32.54
CA ILE A 597 -26.94 -4.13 -33.73
C ILE A 597 -27.73 -4.03 -35.05
N GLY A 598 -29.06 -3.91 -35.02
CA GLY A 598 -29.89 -3.79 -36.22
C GLY A 598 -29.70 -2.49 -37.01
N ARG A 599 -29.10 -1.46 -36.42
CA ARG A 599 -28.76 -0.19 -37.11
C ARG A 599 -27.27 -0.05 -37.44
N LEU A 600 -26.45 -1.01 -37.06
CA LEU A 600 -25.00 -0.97 -37.25
C LEU A 600 -24.66 -1.56 -38.62
N LYS A 601 -24.16 -0.76 -39.55
CA LYS A 601 -23.93 -1.20 -40.94
C LYS A 601 -22.61 -1.96 -41.09
N LYS A 602 -22.65 -3.02 -41.90
CA LYS A 602 -21.47 -3.77 -42.34
C LYS A 602 -20.70 -2.96 -43.38
N CYS A 603 -19.44 -2.64 -43.09
CA CYS A 603 -18.57 -1.85 -43.95
C CYS A 603 -17.26 -2.59 -44.23
N LYS A 604 -16.72 -2.49 -45.45
CA LYS A 604 -15.44 -3.14 -45.81
C LYS A 604 -14.24 -2.31 -45.41
N THR A 605 -14.40 -0.98 -45.40
CA THR A 605 -13.32 -0.03 -45.10
C THR A 605 -13.73 0.98 -44.04
N PRO A 606 -12.78 1.58 -43.31
CA PRO A 606 -13.07 2.66 -42.36
C PRO A 606 -13.76 3.87 -43.02
N GLN A 607 -13.47 4.14 -44.29
CA GLN A 607 -14.14 5.23 -45.04
C GLN A 607 -15.62 4.92 -45.27
N GLU A 608 -15.98 3.68 -45.61
CA GLU A 608 -17.37 3.25 -45.70
C GLU A 608 -18.07 3.33 -44.34
N ALA A 609 -17.40 2.94 -43.25
CA ALA A 609 -17.92 3.04 -41.89
C ALA A 609 -18.27 4.50 -41.54
N ARG A 610 -17.39 5.45 -41.87
CA ARG A 610 -17.65 6.89 -41.72
C ARG A 610 -18.85 7.36 -42.54
N ASN A 611 -18.89 7.01 -43.83
CA ASN A 611 -19.96 7.43 -44.74
C ASN A 611 -21.33 6.88 -44.31
N SER A 612 -21.35 5.74 -43.63
CA SER A 612 -22.57 5.11 -43.14
C SER A 612 -23.20 5.80 -41.92
N GLY A 613 -22.45 6.66 -41.22
CA GLY A 613 -22.87 7.32 -39.97
C GLY A 613 -22.84 6.43 -38.73
N ASN A 614 -22.97 5.11 -38.90
CA ASN A 614 -22.96 4.09 -37.85
C ASN A 614 -22.55 2.74 -38.45
N GLY A 615 -21.26 2.47 -38.56
CA GLY A 615 -20.74 1.31 -39.29
C GLY A 615 -19.52 0.68 -38.64
N ILE A 616 -19.30 -0.59 -38.94
CA ILE A 616 -18.20 -1.40 -38.39
C ILE A 616 -17.53 -2.23 -39.48
N THR A 617 -16.21 -2.39 -39.38
CA THR A 617 -15.39 -3.25 -40.26
C THR A 617 -15.13 -4.62 -39.62
N PRO A 618 -14.81 -5.67 -40.41
CA PRO A 618 -14.36 -6.96 -39.89
C PRO A 618 -13.12 -6.85 -38.98
N GLU A 619 -12.27 -5.86 -39.24
CA GLU A 619 -11.06 -5.54 -38.48
C GLU A 619 -11.33 -4.76 -37.18
N THR A 620 -12.61 -4.61 -36.83
CA THR A 620 -13.14 -4.00 -35.60
C THR A 620 -12.99 -2.48 -35.50
N ASP A 621 -12.83 -1.78 -36.63
CA ASP A 621 -12.95 -0.32 -36.69
C ASP A 621 -14.42 0.06 -36.67
N LEU A 622 -14.79 0.90 -35.71
CA LEU A 622 -16.14 1.33 -35.42
C LEU A 622 -16.27 2.84 -35.61
N TYR A 623 -17.21 3.25 -36.45
CA TYR A 623 -17.64 4.62 -36.57
C TYR A 623 -19.03 4.79 -35.96
N ARG A 624 -19.16 5.61 -34.92
CA ARG A 624 -20.44 5.90 -34.24
C ARG A 624 -20.36 7.24 -33.52
N SER A 625 -21.48 7.95 -33.39
CA SER A 625 -21.54 9.21 -32.63
C SER A 625 -20.48 10.24 -33.06
N PHE A 626 -20.20 10.32 -34.36
CA PHE A 626 -19.20 11.18 -34.99
C PHE A 626 -17.73 10.88 -34.62
N THR A 627 -17.43 9.74 -34.01
CA THR A 627 -16.07 9.31 -33.68
C THR A 627 -15.70 8.00 -34.40
N MET A 628 -14.41 7.85 -34.72
CA MET A 628 -13.83 6.61 -35.23
C MET A 628 -12.94 6.03 -34.13
N GLY A 629 -13.11 4.73 -33.85
CA GLY A 629 -12.29 4.02 -32.86
C GLY A 629 -12.15 2.56 -33.22
N ARG A 630 -11.25 1.86 -32.53
CA ARG A 630 -11.06 0.42 -32.68
C ARG A 630 -11.49 -0.29 -31.41
N ILE A 631 -12.19 -1.41 -31.55
CA ILE A 631 -12.60 -2.21 -30.39
C ILE A 631 -11.36 -2.85 -29.78
N HIS A 632 -11.29 -2.84 -28.45
CA HIS A 632 -10.15 -3.39 -27.71
C HIS A 632 -10.01 -4.91 -27.93
N PRO A 633 -8.85 -5.44 -28.35
CA PRO A 633 -8.67 -6.86 -28.68
C PRO A 633 -9.08 -7.86 -27.59
N ASN A 634 -8.83 -7.53 -26.31
CA ASN A 634 -9.26 -8.37 -25.18
C ASN A 634 -10.76 -8.71 -25.16
N THR A 635 -11.62 -7.90 -25.80
CA THR A 635 -13.07 -8.12 -25.80
C THR A 635 -13.54 -9.24 -26.74
N TYR A 636 -12.71 -9.59 -27.73
CA TYR A 636 -12.98 -10.63 -28.74
C TYR A 636 -11.85 -11.66 -28.86
N LYS A 637 -10.86 -11.65 -27.94
CA LYS A 637 -9.82 -12.69 -27.85
C LYS A 637 -10.42 -14.09 -27.64
N ILE A 638 -11.54 -14.15 -26.92
CA ILE A 638 -12.33 -15.36 -26.69
C ILE A 638 -13.68 -15.15 -27.37
N HIS A 639 -14.06 -16.09 -28.23
CA HIS A 639 -15.40 -16.14 -28.83
C HIS A 639 -16.34 -16.94 -27.95
N PHE A 640 -17.43 -16.32 -27.51
CA PHE A 640 -18.47 -16.89 -26.66
C PHE A 640 -19.76 -17.17 -27.45
N ILE A 641 -19.96 -16.53 -28.59
CA ILE A 641 -21.14 -16.62 -29.43
C ILE A 641 -21.03 -17.87 -30.30
N GLY A 642 -22.03 -18.74 -30.20
CA GLY A 642 -22.14 -19.95 -30.99
C GLY A 642 -22.51 -21.17 -30.14
N ARG A 643 -23.38 -22.05 -30.64
CA ARG A 643 -23.82 -23.26 -29.92
C ARG A 643 -22.73 -24.34 -29.81
N ARG A 644 -21.58 -24.16 -30.47
CA ARG A 644 -20.41 -25.06 -30.44
C ARG A 644 -19.16 -24.28 -30.03
N ILE A 645 -18.34 -24.88 -29.18
CA ILE A 645 -17.02 -24.33 -28.81
C ILE A 645 -16.08 -24.52 -29.99
N SER A 646 -15.31 -23.50 -30.34
CA SER A 646 -14.31 -23.59 -31.42
C SER A 646 -13.18 -24.55 -31.04
N GLU A 647 -12.87 -25.51 -31.91
CA GLU A 647 -11.74 -26.47 -31.72
C GLU A 647 -10.40 -25.74 -31.53
N GLU A 648 -10.23 -24.55 -32.12
CA GLU A 648 -9.02 -23.72 -31.98
C GLU A 648 -8.82 -23.20 -30.55
N GLN A 649 -9.89 -22.87 -29.84
CA GLN A 649 -9.81 -22.41 -28.45
C GLN A 649 -9.44 -23.55 -27.50
N MET A 650 -9.99 -24.75 -27.77
CA MET A 650 -9.61 -25.97 -27.06
C MET A 650 -8.13 -26.28 -27.27
N ALA A 651 -7.65 -26.17 -28.51
CA ALA A 651 -6.24 -26.38 -28.83
C ALA A 651 -5.33 -25.37 -28.12
N HIS A 652 -5.67 -24.08 -28.09
CA HIS A 652 -4.89 -23.06 -27.40
C HIS A 652 -4.82 -23.30 -25.88
N LYS A 653 -5.95 -23.63 -25.24
CA LYS A 653 -5.95 -23.95 -23.80
C LYS A 653 -5.16 -25.21 -23.49
N GLN A 654 -5.30 -26.24 -24.33
CA GLN A 654 -4.52 -27.46 -24.17
C GLN A 654 -3.02 -27.18 -24.29
N GLN A 655 -2.60 -26.29 -25.20
CA GLN A 655 -1.21 -25.86 -25.33
C GLN A 655 -0.72 -25.11 -24.09
N GLU A 656 -1.52 -24.19 -23.53
CA GLU A 656 -1.15 -23.49 -22.28
C GLU A 656 -1.04 -24.44 -21.08
N ILE A 657 -1.94 -25.42 -20.97
CA ILE A 657 -1.89 -26.46 -19.92
C ILE A 657 -0.61 -27.29 -20.04
N VAL A 658 -0.26 -27.72 -21.26
CA VAL A 658 0.97 -28.49 -21.52
C VAL A 658 2.21 -27.64 -21.21
N LYS A 659 2.21 -26.36 -21.60
CA LYS A 659 3.30 -25.42 -21.30
C LYS A 659 3.51 -25.25 -19.79
N ASN A 660 2.42 -25.02 -19.03
CA ASN A 660 2.51 -24.85 -17.58
C ASN A 660 2.96 -26.13 -16.87
N MET A 661 2.53 -27.31 -17.33
CA MET A 661 3.00 -28.59 -16.78
C MET A 661 4.48 -28.83 -17.03
N HIS A 662 4.95 -28.51 -18.24
CA HIS A 662 6.37 -28.61 -18.57
C HIS A 662 7.20 -27.74 -17.63
N LEU A 663 6.85 -26.46 -17.52
CA LEU A 663 7.51 -25.53 -16.62
C LEU A 663 7.45 -25.97 -15.15
N ALA A 664 6.29 -26.44 -14.67
CA ALA A 664 6.15 -26.93 -13.30
C ALA A 664 7.05 -28.14 -13.02
N SER A 665 7.21 -29.04 -14.00
CA SER A 665 8.11 -30.19 -13.90
C SER A 665 9.58 -29.76 -13.81
N GLU A 666 10.01 -28.84 -14.66
CA GLU A 666 11.37 -28.29 -14.64
C GLU A 666 11.69 -27.57 -13.31
N LEU A 667 10.77 -26.71 -12.85
CA LEU A 667 10.94 -26.00 -11.58
C LEU A 667 10.97 -26.94 -10.38
N LYS A 668 10.22 -28.06 -10.44
CA LYS A 668 10.25 -29.08 -9.39
C LYS A 668 11.60 -29.77 -9.31
N GLN A 669 12.19 -30.15 -10.45
CA GLN A 669 13.53 -30.73 -10.50
C GLN A 669 14.59 -29.73 -9.97
N LEU A 670 14.52 -28.47 -10.40
CA LEU A 670 15.39 -27.42 -9.90
C LEU A 670 15.26 -27.23 -8.38
N ASN A 671 14.04 -27.27 -7.85
CA ASN A 671 13.78 -27.10 -6.42
C ASN A 671 14.42 -28.20 -5.56
N GLU A 672 14.58 -29.43 -6.07
CA GLU A 672 15.31 -30.49 -5.35
C GLU A 672 16.79 -30.13 -5.17
N SER A 673 17.44 -29.62 -6.22
CA SER A 673 18.83 -29.15 -6.17
C SER A 673 18.99 -27.92 -5.30
N VAL A 674 18.09 -26.93 -5.44
CA VAL A 674 18.08 -25.70 -4.63
C VAL A 674 17.84 -26.01 -3.16
N SER A 675 16.94 -26.94 -2.82
CA SER A 675 16.69 -27.33 -1.43
C SER A 675 17.90 -27.99 -0.78
N LYS A 676 18.60 -28.88 -1.51
CA LYS A 676 19.86 -29.46 -1.04
C LYS A 676 20.92 -28.39 -0.76
N ALA A 677 21.06 -27.42 -1.66
CA ALA A 677 21.98 -26.30 -1.47
C ALA A 677 21.56 -25.38 -0.31
N ASN A 678 20.26 -25.19 -0.11
CA ASN A 678 19.73 -24.39 0.98
C ASN A 678 19.91 -25.04 2.36
N ASN A 679 20.19 -26.34 2.43
CA ASN A 679 20.48 -27.02 3.69
C ASN A 679 21.97 -27.04 4.05
N LEU A 680 22.87 -26.61 3.15
CA LEU A 680 24.31 -26.57 3.44
C LEU A 680 24.67 -25.41 4.36
N GLU A 681 25.48 -25.68 5.37
CA GLU A 681 26.01 -24.64 6.26
C GLU A 681 27.17 -23.91 5.60
N VAL A 682 27.29 -22.61 5.88
CA VAL A 682 28.44 -21.78 5.48
C VAL A 682 29.26 -21.52 6.73
N MET A 683 30.59 -21.63 6.61
CA MET A 683 31.51 -21.29 7.69
C MET A 683 31.28 -19.85 8.19
N ASN A 684 31.00 -19.71 9.48
CA ASN A 684 30.73 -18.42 10.10
C ASN A 684 32.04 -17.62 10.32
N THR A 685 31.91 -16.32 10.62
CA THR A 685 33.08 -15.43 10.77
C THR A 685 33.99 -15.86 11.92
N PHE A 686 33.43 -16.44 12.98
CA PHE A 686 34.19 -16.87 14.16
C PHE A 686 35.03 -18.11 13.87
N GLU A 687 34.43 -19.15 13.28
CA GLU A 687 35.10 -20.36 12.83
C GLU A 687 36.25 -20.04 11.86
N MET A 688 36.03 -19.12 10.95
CA MET A 688 37.04 -18.67 10.01
C MET A 688 38.20 -17.95 10.73
N THR A 689 37.89 -16.99 11.60
CA THR A 689 38.93 -16.23 12.33
C THR A 689 39.77 -17.14 13.21
N ASN A 690 39.16 -18.15 13.85
CA ASN A 690 39.87 -19.15 14.64
C ASN A 690 40.72 -20.09 13.77
N SER A 691 40.21 -20.48 12.60
CA SER A 691 40.97 -21.29 11.64
C SER A 691 42.20 -20.51 11.13
N LEU A 692 42.04 -19.23 10.81
CA LEU A 692 43.11 -18.36 10.34
C LEU A 692 44.17 -18.08 11.42
N SER A 693 43.75 -17.87 12.68
CA SER A 693 44.69 -17.64 13.78
C SER A 693 45.55 -18.88 14.04
N THR A 694 44.98 -20.08 14.04
CA THR A 694 45.73 -21.34 14.19
C THR A 694 46.64 -21.59 12.99
N LEU A 695 46.18 -21.34 11.77
CA LEU A 695 47.01 -21.46 10.57
C LEU A 695 48.21 -20.48 10.58
N SER A 696 48.08 -19.30 11.20
CA SER A 696 49.21 -18.37 11.34
C SER A 696 50.33 -18.89 12.26
N ARG A 697 49.98 -19.75 13.24
CA ARG A 697 50.92 -20.40 14.17
C ARG A 697 51.75 -21.51 13.52
N THR A 698 51.42 -21.92 12.29
CA THR A 698 52.25 -22.84 11.47
C THR A 698 53.69 -22.32 11.29
N ARG A 699 53.90 -21.00 11.38
CA ARG A 699 55.24 -20.37 11.34
C ARG A 699 56.12 -20.75 12.54
N GLU A 700 55.52 -21.14 13.68
CA GLU A 700 56.22 -21.55 14.90
C GLU A 700 56.80 -22.97 14.79
N ILE A 701 56.23 -23.83 13.92
CA ILE A 701 56.63 -25.24 13.76
C ILE A 701 58.11 -25.33 13.38
N ARG A 702 58.56 -24.52 12.41
CA ARG A 702 59.96 -24.52 11.95
C ARG A 702 60.93 -24.11 13.06
N GLY A 703 60.52 -23.21 13.96
CA GLY A 703 61.31 -22.81 15.11
C GLY A 703 61.42 -23.93 16.15
N LEU A 704 60.29 -24.59 16.46
CA LEU A 704 60.25 -25.72 17.39
C LEU A 704 61.04 -26.92 16.88
N GLU A 705 61.00 -27.22 15.58
CA GLU A 705 61.82 -28.27 14.95
C GLU A 705 63.32 -27.99 15.03
N GLN A 706 63.73 -26.72 14.91
CA GLN A 706 65.12 -26.30 15.07
C GLN A 706 65.58 -26.42 16.53
N THR A 707 64.73 -26.02 17.49
CA THR A 707 64.99 -26.22 18.92
C THR A 707 65.13 -27.70 19.27
N LEU A 708 64.27 -28.56 18.71
CA LEU A 708 64.35 -30.00 18.91
C LEU A 708 65.67 -30.58 18.36
N LYS A 709 66.07 -30.19 17.15
CA LYS A 709 67.36 -30.59 16.55
C LYS A 709 68.57 -30.12 17.35
N TYR A 710 68.52 -28.92 17.93
CA TYR A 710 69.57 -28.40 18.79
C TYR A 710 69.72 -29.23 20.08
N VAL A 711 68.60 -29.48 20.77
CA VAL A 711 68.56 -30.28 22.01
C VAL A 711 69.00 -31.74 21.76
N GLU A 712 68.57 -32.34 20.65
CA GLU A 712 69.01 -33.69 20.25
C GLU A 712 70.50 -33.74 19.86
N GLY A 713 71.01 -32.68 19.22
CA GLY A 713 72.43 -32.54 18.91
C GLY A 713 73.32 -32.42 20.15
N GLU A 714 72.90 -31.67 21.17
CA GLU A 714 73.62 -31.55 22.45
C GLU A 714 73.57 -32.86 23.25
N LEU A 715 72.41 -33.53 23.32
CA LEU A 715 72.27 -34.84 23.98
C LEU A 715 73.12 -35.94 23.32
N SER A 716 73.38 -35.86 22.01
CA SER A 716 74.18 -36.85 21.26
C SER A 716 75.70 -36.73 21.48
N LYS A 717 76.18 -35.65 22.09
CA LYS A 717 77.61 -35.40 22.36
C LYS A 717 78.09 -35.96 23.70
N HIS A 718 77.19 -36.46 24.54
CA HIS A 718 77.49 -36.99 25.87
C HIS A 718 77.49 -38.52 25.88
N ASP A 719 78.61 -39.14 26.29
CA ASP A 719 78.77 -40.59 26.36
C ASP A 719 78.12 -41.14 27.65
N LEU A 720 76.96 -41.81 27.50
CA LEU A 720 76.08 -42.23 28.60
C LEU A 720 76.37 -43.64 29.14
N SER A 721 77.49 -44.25 28.73
CA SER A 721 77.80 -45.66 29.02
C SER A 721 78.26 -45.95 30.45
N GLN A 722 78.71 -44.96 31.23
CA GLN A 722 79.10 -45.13 32.64
C GLN A 722 77.98 -44.84 33.66
N ILE A 723 76.84 -44.31 33.22
CA ILE A 723 75.72 -43.89 34.09
C ILE A 723 74.81 -45.10 34.43
N ALA A 724 74.62 -46.03 33.49
CA ALA A 724 73.78 -47.22 33.67
C ALA A 724 74.21 -48.19 34.81
N SER A 725 75.52 -48.29 35.10
CA SER A 725 76.03 -49.17 36.16
C SER A 725 75.82 -48.61 37.57
N TYR A 726 75.67 -47.28 37.68
CA TYR A 726 75.38 -46.61 38.94
C TYR A 726 73.87 -46.43 39.15
N ASP A 727 73.10 -46.30 38.07
CA ASP A 727 71.64 -46.27 38.09
C ASP A 727 71.05 -47.60 38.60
N GLN A 728 71.66 -48.74 38.29
CA GLN A 728 71.13 -50.03 38.73
C GLN A 728 71.27 -50.29 40.24
N ARG A 729 72.28 -49.70 40.89
CA ARG A 729 72.46 -49.78 42.37
C ARG A 729 71.69 -48.71 43.14
N ILE A 730 71.25 -47.66 42.44
CA ILE A 730 70.33 -46.66 42.96
C ILE A 730 68.87 -47.12 42.75
N ALA A 731 68.58 -47.80 41.65
CA ALA A 731 67.29 -48.41 41.37
C ALA A 731 66.89 -49.42 42.45
N ASP A 732 67.83 -50.16 43.03
CA ASP A 732 67.57 -51.07 44.18
C ASP A 732 67.24 -50.33 45.50
N ILE A 733 67.44 -49.01 45.57
CA ILE A 733 67.01 -48.14 46.69
C ILE A 733 65.74 -47.36 46.30
N ASP A 734 65.53 -47.11 45.01
CA ASP A 734 64.36 -46.41 44.45
C ASP A 734 63.16 -47.37 44.20
N GLU A 735 63.32 -48.70 44.28
CA GLU A 735 62.24 -49.71 44.46
C GLU A 735 61.76 -49.75 45.91
#